data_AF-A0A412H778-F1
#
_entry.id   AF-A0A412H778-F1
#
_cell.length_a   1.000
_cell.length_b   1.000
_cell.length_c   1.000
_cell.angle_alpha   90.00
_cell.angle_beta   90.00
_cell.angle_gamma   90.00
#
_symmetry.space_group_name_H-M   'P 1'
#
loop_
_entity.id
_entity.type
_entity.pdbx_description
1 polymer ?
#
loop_
_entity_poly.entity_id
_entity_poly.type
_entity_poly.pdbx_seq_one_letter_code
_entity_poly.pdbx_strand_id
1 'polypeptide(L)'
;MKYLKYITNGALFALLLAGCSDDLDNKPVVLPVSGDEIEFGAAPGGFTDVNPESRTIYDVPAGSTFDNYQLLNIKWQYGIDQVRVYCPEGAEGFRTADYTVEATDASSGSSTGFLVKNGETGVRWGNTGKPHNFYAFYSLGKIDEGLQTGTTVTATIPTGQEGGKLLTYNNDGNEDPNGKFKIITPDMSFCMMAGKGTWTPGTDKNVALTFTPIVTVLDVLINGPKEDDVEFMNIVSVSVRSKSGKNIVGTFSYDLANESYNFDATDQSHTAASIATVQTIIDNNPVRLEQNQQLNVKFFLLPRDIKEGDLVVSVLTEGGVVYSKTISGTSTSGGDGVLGAGLITRIKTPKLGGQEANNWMSQIPDNALFTQLSLPGSKNSFAYRVDAGYDPQTGLSKFYQALPPLGINATVETTTQFDEGIRVFDVHLNIDRRTPVVYAGGANVSPQITLATVLNTLRAKVNPNNETASECAVVFLNYVNDGYTVSEWLPMVMDALDSWNSSNGGILTTLDQNTTMGDVRGKVAVIINLQTSDRPTGSAPVNYINNFSTSVQNTSIVSAPYSRGATVRIQNLQQCNNPEITSGETPYVYKGKGIGLVPYFITRENKLDGASFDLIETKRNLMKELNSEIAQGGQNLYINDLSGFCVTKNQSSTGYLNYDAYVCEDYWAFGTRYRWSSVDGESGGPIYDYANFPLDESDYVGVSSSAERPEASSNYLGKKWLVTAGNDLGNGGNTCLFAELFNGEAVTEYSSLVGGLRQPLGIVLMNFAGVATVDASNRSYAVQGIRLPRLIMMNNFMFPLKTGTTTTRSSSDTSYSKEGNVWD
;
A
#
# COMPACT_ATOMS: atom_id res chain seq x y z
N MET A 1 -14.07 -37.16 14.80
CA MET A 1 -15.32 -37.44 15.54
C MET A 1 -16.43 -36.56 15.00
N LYS A 2 -17.52 -37.18 14.50
CA LYS A 2 -18.87 -36.65 14.16
C LYS A 2 -18.89 -35.33 13.34
N TYR A 3 -19.31 -35.35 12.07
CA TYR A 3 -20.74 -35.36 11.71
C TYR A 3 -21.07 -36.23 10.50
N LEU A 4 -22.24 -36.86 10.57
CA LEU A 4 -22.81 -37.84 9.65
C LEU A 4 -24.20 -37.35 9.21
N LYS A 5 -24.64 -37.79 8.02
CA LYS A 5 -26.00 -37.76 7.39
C LYS A 5 -26.25 -36.51 6.53
N TYR A 6 -26.50 -36.64 5.22
CA TYR A 6 -27.54 -37.48 4.61
C TYR A 6 -27.09 -38.29 3.38
N ILE A 7 -27.51 -39.56 3.35
CA ILE A 7 -27.61 -40.44 2.18
C ILE A 7 -29.07 -40.41 1.74
N THR A 8 -29.37 -40.24 0.44
CA THR A 8 -30.18 -41.20 -0.35
C THR A 8 -30.34 -40.81 -1.82
N ASN A 9 -30.04 -41.80 -2.68
CA ASN A 9 -30.57 -42.10 -4.02
C ASN A 9 -29.96 -41.45 -5.26
N GLY A 10 -29.14 -42.22 -5.98
CA GLY A 10 -28.84 -41.98 -7.40
C GLY A 10 -27.66 -42.77 -7.98
N ALA A 11 -27.81 -44.08 -8.14
CA ALA A 11 -27.00 -45.00 -8.96
C ALA A 11 -25.51 -45.25 -8.60
N LEU A 12 -25.27 -46.38 -7.94
CA LEU A 12 -24.00 -47.12 -7.94
C LEU A 12 -23.55 -47.41 -9.39
N PHE A 13 -22.33 -47.01 -9.75
CA PHE A 13 -21.55 -47.72 -10.77
C PHE A 13 -20.47 -48.55 -10.08
N ALA A 14 -20.51 -49.86 -10.32
CA ALA A 14 -19.73 -50.85 -9.60
C ALA A 14 -18.23 -50.77 -9.93
N LEU A 15 -17.42 -50.58 -8.88
CA LEU A 15 -16.01 -50.97 -8.83
C LEU A 15 -15.92 -52.49 -9.04
N LEU A 16 -15.37 -52.92 -10.18
CA LEU A 16 -14.90 -54.29 -10.36
C LEU A 16 -13.40 -54.35 -10.04
N LEU A 17 -13.10 -54.41 -8.74
CA LEU A 17 -11.89 -55.04 -8.22
C LEU A 17 -12.09 -56.56 -8.31
N ALA A 18 -11.61 -57.17 -9.39
CA ALA A 18 -11.42 -58.62 -9.43
C ALA A 18 -10.00 -58.92 -8.96
N GLY A 19 -9.85 -59.24 -7.67
CA GLY A 19 -8.71 -59.99 -7.18
C GLY A 19 -8.85 -61.45 -7.60
N CYS A 20 -7.98 -61.91 -8.49
CA CYS A 20 -7.56 -63.30 -8.59
C CYS A 20 -6.06 -63.28 -8.92
N SER A 21 -5.30 -63.98 -8.08
CA SER A 21 -3.90 -64.32 -8.25
C SER A 21 -3.65 -65.07 -9.56
N ASP A 22 -2.50 -64.80 -10.17
CA ASP A 22 -1.86 -65.52 -11.29
C ASP A 22 -2.71 -65.77 -12.55
N ASP A 23 -2.57 -64.86 -13.52
CA ASP A 23 -2.28 -65.22 -14.91
C ASP A 23 -1.64 -63.99 -15.60
N LEU A 24 -0.36 -64.14 -15.97
CA LEU A 24 0.33 -63.28 -16.92
C LEU A 24 -0.17 -63.62 -18.34
N ASP A 25 -0.36 -62.57 -19.14
CA ASP A 25 -0.67 -62.53 -20.58
C ASP A 25 -2.16 -62.53 -21.01
N ASN A 26 -2.54 -61.42 -21.65
CA ASN A 26 -3.80 -61.10 -22.36
C ASN A 26 -5.04 -60.72 -21.53
N LYS A 27 -5.02 -59.52 -20.91
CA LYS A 27 -6.26 -58.75 -20.74
C LYS A 27 -6.72 -58.23 -22.12
N PRO A 28 -8.00 -58.42 -22.53
CA PRO A 28 -8.48 -57.92 -23.80
C PRO A 28 -8.38 -56.38 -23.85
N VAL A 29 -7.82 -55.86 -24.94
CA VAL A 29 -7.75 -54.42 -25.22
C VAL A 29 -9.18 -53.88 -25.34
N VAL A 30 -9.62 -53.07 -24.37
CA VAL A 30 -10.91 -52.38 -24.44
C VAL A 30 -10.72 -51.14 -25.30
N LEU A 31 -11.26 -51.18 -26.52
CA LEU A 31 -11.25 -50.07 -27.46
C LEU A 31 -12.30 -49.02 -27.06
N PRO A 32 -12.02 -47.72 -27.27
CA PRO A 32 -12.99 -46.68 -26.98
C PRO A 32 -14.16 -46.68 -27.98
N VAL A 33 -15.35 -46.33 -27.50
CA VAL A 33 -16.55 -46.15 -28.32
C VAL A 33 -16.85 -44.66 -28.47
N SER A 34 -17.25 -44.25 -29.67
CA SER A 34 -17.66 -42.86 -29.92
C SER A 34 -18.81 -42.46 -29.01
N GLY A 35 -18.67 -41.31 -28.33
CA GLY A 35 -19.64 -40.81 -27.35
C GLY A 35 -19.39 -41.26 -25.91
N ASP A 36 -18.54 -42.26 -25.67
CA ASP A 36 -18.18 -42.65 -24.29
C ASP A 36 -17.27 -41.60 -23.64
N GLU A 37 -17.32 -41.53 -22.31
CA GLU A 37 -16.44 -40.67 -21.52
C GLU A 37 -15.00 -41.21 -21.51
N ILE A 38 -14.05 -40.28 -21.49
CA ILE A 38 -12.61 -40.59 -21.51
C ILE A 38 -12.08 -40.66 -20.08
N GLU A 39 -11.29 -41.71 -19.80
CA GLU A 39 -10.58 -41.90 -18.54
C GLU A 39 -9.12 -41.46 -18.69
N PHE A 40 -8.66 -40.56 -17.83
CA PHE A 40 -7.28 -40.04 -17.84
C PHE A 40 -6.48 -40.58 -16.65
N GLY A 41 -5.31 -41.18 -16.92
CA GLY A 41 -4.35 -41.61 -15.90
C GLY A 41 -4.66 -42.93 -15.16
N ALA A 42 -5.75 -43.65 -15.50
CA ALA A 42 -6.19 -44.87 -14.81
C ALA A 42 -5.40 -46.17 -15.14
N ALA A 43 -4.28 -46.08 -15.89
CA ALA A 43 -3.49 -47.22 -16.37
C ALA A 43 -2.03 -47.17 -15.90
N PRO A 44 -1.26 -48.28 -15.95
CA PRO A 44 0.17 -48.28 -15.65
C PRO A 44 0.92 -47.28 -16.53
N GLY A 45 1.52 -46.26 -15.92
CA GLY A 45 2.06 -45.07 -16.62
C GLY A 45 1.29 -43.76 -16.36
N GLY A 46 0.24 -43.78 -15.54
CA GLY A 46 -0.39 -42.58 -14.97
C GLY A 46 0.56 -41.74 -14.10
N PHE A 47 0.12 -40.53 -13.70
CA PHE A 47 0.95 -39.52 -13.04
C PHE A 47 1.80 -40.13 -11.92
N THR A 48 3.11 -40.23 -12.10
CA THR A 48 3.98 -40.76 -11.06
C THR A 48 4.27 -39.65 -10.06
N ASP A 49 3.74 -39.78 -8.85
CA ASP A 49 4.06 -38.85 -7.77
C ASP A 49 4.50 -39.57 -6.50
N VAL A 50 5.50 -39.00 -5.83
CA VAL A 50 6.08 -39.54 -4.61
C VAL A 50 5.55 -38.76 -3.40
N ASN A 51 4.63 -39.40 -2.67
CA ASN A 51 4.06 -39.05 -1.37
C ASN A 51 2.88 -38.03 -1.37
N PRO A 52 1.64 -38.46 -0.97
CA PRO A 52 0.39 -37.70 -1.13
C PRO A 52 0.05 -36.66 -0.04
N GLU A 53 0.85 -36.47 1.03
CA GLU A 53 0.43 -35.64 2.19
C GLU A 53 1.06 -34.24 2.29
N SER A 54 1.89 -33.81 1.35
CA SER A 54 2.50 -32.48 1.42
C SER A 54 2.07 -31.67 0.22
N ARG A 55 1.68 -30.42 0.47
CA ARG A 55 1.26 -29.41 -0.52
C ARG A 55 2.15 -29.44 -1.77
N THR A 56 1.74 -28.88 -2.90
CA THR A 56 2.56 -28.69 -4.13
C THR A 56 3.87 -27.98 -3.75
N ILE A 57 4.84 -28.69 -3.19
CA ILE A 57 6.01 -28.13 -2.51
C ILE A 57 7.15 -28.44 -3.43
N TYR A 58 7.88 -27.40 -3.79
CA TYR A 58 9.27 -27.52 -4.17
C TYR A 58 10.02 -28.14 -2.99
N ASP A 59 9.98 -29.46 -2.93
CA ASP A 59 10.52 -30.23 -1.83
C ASP A 59 12.01 -30.44 -2.07
N VAL A 60 12.77 -30.39 -0.98
CA VAL A 60 14.19 -30.72 -1.03
C VAL A 60 14.26 -32.21 -1.37
N PRO A 61 14.89 -32.61 -2.49
CA PRO A 61 14.95 -34.01 -2.86
C PRO A 61 15.57 -34.85 -1.75
N ALA A 62 15.09 -36.09 -1.60
CA ALA A 62 15.64 -37.01 -0.60
C ALA A 62 17.17 -37.13 -0.74
N GLY A 63 17.89 -36.94 0.37
CA GLY A 63 19.36 -36.93 0.40
C GLY A 63 20.01 -35.57 0.05
N SER A 64 19.23 -34.53 -0.22
CA SER A 64 19.68 -33.13 -0.32
C SER A 64 19.31 -32.36 0.95
N THR A 65 19.88 -31.17 1.10
CA THR A 65 19.62 -30.19 2.16
C THR A 65 19.16 -28.89 1.53
N PHE A 66 18.59 -27.99 2.33
CA PHE A 66 18.28 -26.65 1.86
C PHE A 66 19.49 -25.96 1.23
N ASP A 67 20.71 -26.19 1.72
CA ASP A 67 21.91 -25.55 1.18
C ASP A 67 22.38 -26.09 -0.19
N ASN A 68 22.03 -27.32 -0.58
CA ASN A 68 22.70 -28.00 -1.69
C ASN A 68 21.81 -28.68 -2.74
N TYR A 69 20.48 -28.63 -2.63
CA TYR A 69 19.63 -29.20 -3.68
C TYR A 69 19.85 -28.48 -5.03
N GLN A 70 19.86 -29.28 -6.10
CA GLN A 70 20.02 -28.82 -7.48
C GLN A 70 18.72 -28.91 -8.30
N LEU A 71 17.78 -29.74 -7.85
CA LEU A 71 16.47 -29.93 -8.45
C LEU A 71 15.42 -29.77 -7.35
N LEU A 72 14.23 -29.31 -7.73
CA LEU A 72 13.08 -29.27 -6.84
C LEU A 72 12.01 -30.20 -7.39
N ASN A 73 11.39 -30.98 -6.52
CA ASN A 73 10.27 -31.81 -6.91
C ASN A 73 9.00 -30.96 -7.00
N ILE A 74 8.20 -31.14 -8.05
CA ILE A 74 6.84 -30.59 -8.14
C ILE A 74 5.91 -31.78 -7.95
N LYS A 75 5.01 -31.72 -6.96
CA LYS A 75 4.10 -32.81 -6.60
C LYS A 75 2.66 -32.32 -6.62
N TRP A 76 1.71 -33.13 -7.08
CA TRP A 76 0.28 -32.85 -7.01
C TRP A 76 -0.26 -32.92 -5.57
N GLN A 77 -1.24 -32.07 -5.28
CA GLN A 77 -2.13 -32.20 -4.14
C GLN A 77 -3.41 -32.90 -4.55
N TYR A 78 -3.52 -34.17 -4.20
CA TYR A 78 -4.70 -34.96 -4.49
C TYR A 78 -5.94 -34.42 -3.78
N GLY A 79 -7.08 -34.40 -4.48
CA GLY A 79 -8.36 -33.85 -4.02
C GLY A 79 -8.43 -32.32 -3.98
N ILE A 80 -7.36 -31.62 -4.39
CA ILE A 80 -7.27 -30.16 -4.35
C ILE A 80 -6.89 -29.59 -5.72
N ASP A 81 -5.84 -30.12 -6.34
CA ASP A 81 -5.35 -29.58 -7.61
C ASP A 81 -6.33 -29.89 -8.75
N GLN A 82 -6.63 -28.87 -9.54
CA GLN A 82 -7.64 -28.93 -10.60
C GLN A 82 -7.08 -28.50 -11.95
N VAL A 83 -7.55 -29.18 -13.00
CA VAL A 83 -7.12 -28.98 -14.37
C VAL A 83 -8.33 -28.88 -15.30
N ARG A 84 -8.20 -28.11 -16.39
CA ARG A 84 -9.13 -28.17 -17.53
C ARG A 84 -8.53 -29.06 -18.60
N VAL A 85 -9.31 -29.94 -19.20
CA VAL A 85 -8.90 -30.78 -20.34
C VAL A 85 -9.77 -30.48 -21.56
N TYR A 86 -9.14 -30.35 -22.72
CA TYR A 86 -9.76 -30.11 -24.02
C TYR A 86 -9.31 -31.13 -25.06
N CYS A 87 -10.24 -31.65 -25.85
CA CYS A 87 -10.00 -32.50 -27.00
C CYS A 87 -10.75 -31.96 -28.23
N PRO A 88 -10.06 -31.39 -29.24
CA PRO A 88 -10.72 -30.83 -30.42
C PRO A 88 -11.43 -31.91 -31.26
N GLU A 89 -10.93 -33.15 -31.24
CA GLU A 89 -11.56 -34.28 -31.93
C GLU A 89 -12.69 -34.94 -31.13
N GLY A 90 -12.96 -34.48 -29.90
CA GLY A 90 -14.02 -35.00 -29.04
C GLY A 90 -15.44 -34.74 -29.56
N ALA A 91 -16.41 -35.45 -28.97
CA ALA A 91 -17.82 -35.33 -29.32
C ALA A 91 -18.32 -33.89 -29.14
N GLU A 92 -19.18 -33.44 -30.07
CA GLU A 92 -19.75 -32.09 -30.01
C GLU A 92 -20.51 -31.86 -28.69
N GLY A 93 -20.27 -30.72 -28.05
CA GLY A 93 -20.80 -30.41 -26.71
C GLY A 93 -20.02 -31.02 -25.54
N PHE A 94 -19.05 -31.91 -25.77
CA PHE A 94 -18.28 -32.62 -24.73
C PHE A 94 -16.77 -32.59 -25.00
N ARG A 95 -16.28 -31.53 -25.64
CA ARG A 95 -14.85 -31.38 -25.98
C ARG A 95 -14.00 -30.87 -24.82
N THR A 96 -14.62 -30.33 -23.79
CA THR A 96 -13.92 -29.74 -22.64
C THR A 96 -14.58 -30.21 -21.35
N ALA A 97 -13.79 -30.43 -20.30
CA ALA A 97 -14.29 -30.64 -18.96
C ALA A 97 -13.20 -30.29 -17.92
N ASP A 98 -13.65 -29.99 -16.71
CA ASP A 98 -12.80 -29.69 -15.56
C ASP A 98 -12.68 -30.92 -14.66
N TYR A 99 -11.48 -31.16 -14.15
CA TYR A 99 -11.13 -32.34 -13.37
C TYR A 99 -10.34 -31.98 -12.11
N THR A 100 -10.45 -32.82 -11.09
CA THR A 100 -9.60 -32.84 -9.89
C THR A 100 -8.60 -33.98 -10.00
N VAL A 101 -7.35 -33.72 -9.64
CA VAL A 101 -6.30 -34.74 -9.59
C VAL A 101 -6.48 -35.58 -8.33
N GLU A 102 -6.54 -36.88 -8.47
CA GLU A 102 -6.75 -37.86 -7.39
C GLU A 102 -5.70 -38.96 -7.44
N ALA A 103 -5.54 -39.72 -6.35
CA ALA A 103 -4.60 -40.83 -6.27
C ALA A 103 -5.31 -42.16 -6.04
N THR A 104 -4.77 -43.22 -6.63
CA THR A 104 -5.09 -44.59 -6.21
C THR A 104 -4.33 -44.95 -4.94
N ASP A 105 -5.02 -45.48 -3.91
CA ASP A 105 -4.40 -45.93 -2.65
C ASP A 105 -3.28 -46.94 -2.93
N ALA A 106 -2.04 -46.56 -2.61
CA ALA A 106 -0.87 -47.40 -2.85
C ALA A 106 -0.45 -48.12 -1.57
N SER A 107 -1.01 -49.31 -1.34
CA SER A 107 -0.45 -50.30 -0.39
C SER A 107 1.00 -50.74 -0.72
N SER A 108 1.59 -50.25 -1.82
CA SER A 108 2.94 -50.57 -2.32
C SER A 108 3.92 -49.39 -2.37
N GLY A 109 3.59 -48.21 -1.82
CA GLY A 109 4.55 -47.11 -1.64
C GLY A 109 4.80 -46.17 -2.84
N SER A 110 4.05 -46.29 -3.94
CA SER A 110 4.04 -45.32 -5.06
C SER A 110 2.61 -45.04 -5.50
N SER A 111 2.12 -43.81 -5.30
CA SER A 111 0.80 -43.38 -5.78
C SER A 111 0.86 -43.01 -7.26
N THR A 112 0.00 -43.61 -8.08
CA THR A 112 -0.29 -43.11 -9.43
C THR A 112 -1.52 -42.20 -9.38
N GLY A 113 -1.40 -40.99 -9.90
CA GLY A 113 -2.49 -40.05 -10.01
C GLY A 113 -3.42 -40.34 -11.20
N PHE A 114 -4.68 -39.95 -11.10
CA PHE A 114 -5.69 -39.97 -12.16
C PHE A 114 -6.61 -38.74 -12.07
N LEU A 115 -7.43 -38.49 -13.10
CA LEU A 115 -8.35 -37.35 -13.12
C LEU A 115 -9.79 -37.76 -12.85
N VAL A 116 -10.46 -37.06 -11.93
CA VAL A 116 -11.90 -37.19 -11.64
C VAL A 116 -12.64 -35.97 -12.12
N LYS A 117 -13.70 -36.14 -12.90
CA LYS A 117 -14.51 -35.02 -13.43
C LYS A 117 -15.19 -34.25 -12.29
N ASN A 118 -15.19 -32.92 -12.38
CA ASN A 118 -15.82 -32.03 -11.40
C ASN A 118 -17.34 -31.87 -11.64
N GLY A 119 -17.80 -32.08 -12.87
CA GLY A 119 -19.20 -31.94 -13.29
C GLY A 119 -19.87 -33.27 -13.65
N GLU A 120 -21.12 -33.18 -14.14
CA GLU A 120 -21.91 -34.36 -14.55
C GLU A 120 -21.29 -35.11 -15.73
N THR A 121 -20.57 -34.40 -16.61
CA THR A 121 -20.02 -34.96 -17.85
C THR A 121 -18.53 -34.66 -18.01
N GLY A 122 -17.77 -35.66 -18.44
CA GLY A 122 -16.37 -35.51 -18.84
C GLY A 122 -16.21 -35.24 -20.34
N VAL A 123 -14.95 -35.10 -20.79
CA VAL A 123 -14.60 -35.15 -22.21
C VAL A 123 -15.02 -36.50 -22.78
N ARG A 124 -15.60 -36.50 -23.99
CA ARG A 124 -16.10 -37.72 -24.67
C ARG A 124 -15.42 -37.98 -26.00
N TRP A 125 -15.25 -39.26 -26.33
CA TRP A 125 -14.68 -39.71 -27.60
C TRP A 125 -15.50 -39.20 -28.79
N GLY A 126 -14.83 -38.60 -29.78
CA GLY A 126 -15.44 -38.31 -31.06
C GLY A 126 -15.36 -39.49 -32.00
N ASN A 127 -14.91 -39.27 -33.24
CA ASN A 127 -14.75 -40.36 -34.21
C ASN A 127 -13.49 -41.19 -33.88
N THR A 128 -13.67 -42.33 -33.20
CA THR A 128 -12.58 -43.23 -32.77
C THR A 128 -11.82 -43.91 -33.92
N GLY A 129 -12.24 -43.72 -35.17
CA GLY A 129 -11.44 -44.03 -36.36
C GLY A 129 -10.33 -43.02 -36.67
N LYS A 130 -10.19 -41.94 -35.88
CA LYS A 130 -9.19 -40.90 -36.05
C LYS A 130 -8.35 -40.69 -34.78
N PRO A 131 -7.10 -40.20 -34.92
CA PRO A 131 -6.31 -39.75 -33.77
C PRO A 131 -7.02 -38.66 -32.99
N HIS A 132 -6.80 -38.63 -31.67
CA HIS A 132 -7.29 -37.58 -30.77
C HIS A 132 -6.11 -36.93 -30.05
N ASN A 133 -6.15 -35.60 -29.95
CA ASN A 133 -5.18 -34.82 -29.20
C ASN A 133 -5.84 -34.29 -27.94
N PHE A 134 -5.09 -34.26 -26.85
CA PHE A 134 -5.56 -33.78 -25.55
C PHE A 134 -4.65 -32.68 -25.06
N TYR A 135 -5.27 -31.58 -24.64
CA TYR A 135 -4.61 -30.41 -24.10
C TYR A 135 -5.19 -30.15 -22.72
N ALA A 136 -4.35 -30.07 -21.70
CA ALA A 136 -4.78 -29.80 -20.35
C ALA A 136 -4.02 -28.62 -19.75
N PHE A 137 -4.64 -27.88 -18.83
CA PHE A 137 -3.99 -26.76 -18.17
C PHE A 137 -4.24 -26.78 -16.68
N TYR A 138 -3.15 -26.66 -15.91
CA TYR A 138 -3.12 -26.37 -14.49
C TYR A 138 -2.56 -24.95 -14.31
N SER A 139 -3.04 -24.14 -13.36
CA SER A 139 -4.15 -24.41 -12.45
C SER A 139 -5.47 -23.92 -13.05
N LEU A 140 -6.55 -24.70 -12.86
CA LEU A 140 -7.90 -24.33 -13.31
C LEU A 140 -8.30 -22.92 -12.86
N GLY A 141 -7.98 -22.55 -11.61
CA GLY A 141 -8.32 -21.26 -11.03
C GLY A 141 -7.52 -20.07 -11.58
N LYS A 142 -6.55 -20.30 -12.47
CA LYS A 142 -5.75 -19.25 -13.15
C LYS A 142 -6.04 -19.14 -14.64
N ILE A 143 -7.02 -19.90 -15.14
CA ILE A 143 -7.52 -19.74 -16.51
C ILE A 143 -8.46 -18.54 -16.51
N ASP A 144 -8.00 -17.42 -17.05
CA ASP A 144 -8.86 -16.26 -17.29
C ASP A 144 -9.84 -16.59 -18.44
N GLU A 145 -9.32 -17.14 -19.53
CA GLU A 145 -10.08 -17.58 -20.70
C GLU A 145 -9.39 -18.78 -21.39
N GLY A 146 -10.15 -19.64 -22.09
CA GLY A 146 -9.59 -20.66 -22.99
C GLY A 146 -9.93 -22.13 -22.67
N LEU A 147 -9.40 -23.02 -23.52
CA LEU A 147 -9.63 -24.48 -23.54
C LEU A 147 -11.11 -24.93 -23.61
N GLN A 148 -11.97 -24.11 -24.20
CA GLN A 148 -13.38 -24.45 -24.44
C GLN A 148 -13.66 -24.77 -25.91
N THR A 149 -13.09 -23.96 -26.82
CA THR A 149 -13.29 -24.06 -28.27
C THR A 149 -11.98 -24.03 -29.06
N GLY A 150 -10.84 -23.99 -28.37
CA GLY A 150 -9.49 -23.90 -28.95
C GLY A 150 -8.41 -24.30 -27.94
N THR A 151 -7.15 -24.25 -28.36
CA THR A 151 -5.98 -24.73 -27.59
C THR A 151 -5.23 -23.62 -26.87
N THR A 152 -5.72 -22.39 -26.93
CA THR A 152 -5.11 -21.24 -26.25
C THR A 152 -5.76 -21.01 -24.89
N VAL A 153 -4.92 -20.73 -23.89
CA VAL A 153 -5.31 -20.26 -22.55
C VAL A 153 -4.73 -18.88 -22.33
N THR A 154 -5.50 -18.01 -21.68
CA THR A 154 -5.02 -16.76 -21.10
C THR A 154 -4.95 -16.91 -19.58
N ALA A 155 -3.85 -16.45 -18.99
CA ALA A 155 -3.61 -16.49 -17.56
C ALA A 155 -2.79 -15.27 -17.10
N THR A 156 -2.89 -14.93 -15.82
CA THR A 156 -2.23 -13.74 -15.25
C THR A 156 -1.34 -14.10 -14.07
N ILE A 157 -0.10 -13.62 -14.10
CA ILE A 157 0.83 -13.63 -12.95
C ILE A 157 0.84 -12.23 -12.34
N PRO A 158 0.47 -12.04 -11.06
CA PRO A 158 0.39 -10.72 -10.45
C PRO A 158 1.78 -10.18 -10.07
N THR A 159 1.85 -8.84 -9.96
CA THR A 159 3.01 -8.14 -9.36
C THR A 159 3.17 -8.50 -7.89
N GLY A 160 2.12 -8.36 -7.08
CA GLY A 160 2.12 -8.83 -5.70
C GLY A 160 1.80 -10.32 -5.60
N GLN A 161 2.74 -11.11 -5.08
CA GLN A 161 2.58 -12.55 -4.82
C GLN A 161 2.50 -12.76 -3.31
N GLU A 162 1.26 -12.79 -2.81
CA GLU A 162 0.89 -12.68 -1.39
C GLU A 162 0.22 -13.95 -0.85
N GLY A 163 -0.11 -13.96 0.45
CA GLY A 163 -0.88 -15.04 1.09
C GLY A 163 -0.05 -16.23 1.58
N GLY A 164 1.29 -16.11 1.52
CA GLY A 164 2.19 -17.12 2.04
C GLY A 164 2.19 -17.21 3.56
N LYS A 165 2.49 -18.41 4.09
CA LYS A 165 2.72 -18.65 5.51
C LYS A 165 4.22 -18.65 5.79
N LEU A 166 4.62 -18.11 6.95
CA LEU A 166 5.98 -18.27 7.45
C LEU A 166 6.11 -19.65 8.12
N LEU A 167 6.99 -20.48 7.57
CA LEU A 167 7.38 -21.76 8.14
C LEU A 167 8.88 -21.76 8.44
N THR A 168 9.29 -22.52 9.45
CA THR A 168 10.70 -22.62 9.86
C THR A 168 11.15 -24.07 9.83
N TYR A 169 12.35 -24.30 9.32
CA TYR A 169 12.89 -25.63 9.03
C TYR A 169 14.33 -25.78 9.50
N ASN A 170 14.68 -27.01 9.88
CA ASN A 170 16.07 -27.42 10.01
C ASN A 170 16.71 -27.68 8.64
N ASN A 171 18.03 -27.95 8.62
CA ASN A 171 18.77 -28.12 7.36
C ASN A 171 18.34 -29.37 6.56
N ASP A 172 17.75 -30.35 7.24
CA ASP A 172 17.33 -31.64 6.67
C ASP A 172 15.93 -31.58 6.01
N GLY A 173 15.28 -30.40 5.98
CA GLY A 173 13.97 -30.26 5.36
C GLY A 173 12.77 -30.46 6.30
N ASN A 174 13.01 -30.66 7.60
CA ASN A 174 11.93 -30.90 8.58
C ASN A 174 11.53 -29.59 9.28
N GLU A 175 10.22 -29.40 9.47
CA GLU A 175 9.69 -28.23 10.17
C GLU A 175 10.23 -28.21 11.61
N ASP A 176 10.86 -27.11 11.99
CA ASP A 176 11.49 -26.89 13.29
C ASP A 176 11.34 -25.40 13.65
N PRO A 177 10.61 -25.06 14.72
CA PRO A 177 10.48 -23.67 15.19
C PRO A 177 11.80 -22.96 15.50
N ASN A 178 12.87 -23.72 15.81
CA ASN A 178 14.22 -23.20 16.07
C ASN A 178 15.16 -23.36 14.86
N GLY A 179 14.62 -23.77 13.72
CA GLY A 179 15.36 -23.94 12.49
C GLY A 179 15.98 -22.64 11.98
N LYS A 180 17.07 -22.77 11.21
CA LYS A 180 17.78 -21.62 10.63
C LYS A 180 17.18 -21.19 9.29
N PHE A 181 16.32 -22.00 8.70
CA PHE A 181 15.73 -21.75 7.39
C PHE A 181 14.27 -21.34 7.55
N LYS A 182 13.95 -20.13 7.13
CA LYS A 182 12.59 -19.61 7.08
C LYS A 182 12.10 -19.66 5.64
N ILE A 183 10.82 -19.95 5.44
CA ILE A 183 10.20 -20.01 4.12
C ILE A 183 8.89 -19.24 4.17
N ILE A 184 8.69 -18.33 3.23
CA ILE A 184 7.33 -17.87 2.89
C ILE A 184 6.77 -18.81 1.84
N THR A 185 5.73 -19.56 2.18
CA THR A 185 5.13 -20.51 1.23
C THR A 185 4.56 -19.77 0.02
N PRO A 186 4.90 -20.12 -1.22
CA PRO A 186 4.31 -19.51 -2.40
C PRO A 186 2.84 -19.93 -2.61
N ASP A 187 2.07 -19.13 -3.36
CA ASP A 187 0.81 -19.59 -3.96
C ASP A 187 1.12 -20.48 -5.17
N MET A 188 1.02 -21.79 -4.97
CA MET A 188 1.40 -22.81 -5.95
C MET A 188 0.43 -22.94 -7.12
N SER A 189 -0.72 -22.27 -7.07
CA SER A 189 -1.60 -22.18 -8.23
C SER A 189 -0.98 -21.36 -9.38
N PHE A 190 0.05 -20.55 -9.10
CA PHE A 190 0.86 -19.88 -10.13
C PHE A 190 1.95 -20.76 -10.75
N CYS A 191 2.17 -21.98 -10.24
CA CYS A 191 3.04 -22.98 -10.88
C CYS A 191 2.31 -23.62 -12.07
N MET A 192 1.93 -22.81 -13.07
CA MET A 192 1.08 -23.26 -14.16
C MET A 192 1.78 -24.34 -14.99
N MET A 193 1.02 -25.35 -15.41
CA MET A 193 1.51 -26.48 -16.19
C MET A 193 0.60 -26.74 -17.38
N ALA A 194 1.21 -27.08 -18.52
CA ALA A 194 0.50 -27.56 -19.70
C ALA A 194 0.62 -29.08 -19.79
N GLY A 195 -0.53 -29.74 -19.89
CA GLY A 195 -0.67 -31.17 -20.10
C GLY A 195 -0.89 -31.50 -21.57
N LYS A 196 -0.22 -32.54 -22.08
CA LYS A 196 -0.45 -33.08 -23.42
C LYS A 196 -0.65 -34.59 -23.39
N GLY A 197 -1.55 -35.06 -24.22
CA GLY A 197 -1.71 -36.49 -24.51
C GLY A 197 -2.17 -36.69 -25.94
N THR A 198 -1.91 -37.88 -26.46
CA THR A 198 -2.42 -38.30 -27.77
C THR A 198 -2.99 -39.71 -27.64
N TRP A 199 -4.01 -40.00 -28.45
CA TRP A 199 -4.56 -41.33 -28.60
C TRP A 199 -4.64 -41.70 -30.08
N THR A 200 -4.28 -42.94 -30.40
CA THR A 200 -4.23 -43.44 -31.78
C THR A 200 -5.25 -44.55 -31.99
N PRO A 201 -5.95 -44.61 -33.15
CA PRO A 201 -6.90 -45.67 -33.42
C PRO A 201 -6.32 -47.07 -33.25
N GLY A 202 -7.07 -47.95 -32.56
CA GLY A 202 -6.68 -49.34 -32.34
C GLY A 202 -5.87 -49.60 -31.07
N THR A 203 -5.55 -48.57 -30.28
CA THR A 203 -4.97 -48.73 -28.93
C THR A 203 -6.05 -48.80 -27.86
N ASP A 204 -5.68 -49.21 -26.64
CA ASP A 204 -6.60 -49.22 -25.51
C ASP A 204 -7.19 -47.82 -25.22
N LYS A 205 -8.31 -47.78 -24.50
CA LYS A 205 -9.04 -46.54 -24.17
C LYS A 205 -8.32 -45.60 -23.19
N ASN A 206 -7.12 -45.93 -22.69
CA ASN A 206 -6.47 -45.12 -21.68
C ASN A 206 -5.72 -43.95 -22.33
N VAL A 207 -5.83 -42.78 -21.70
CA VAL A 207 -5.10 -41.59 -22.11
C VAL A 207 -4.18 -41.15 -20.98
N ALA A 208 -2.88 -41.11 -21.28
CA ALA A 208 -1.89 -40.49 -20.41
C ALA A 208 -1.72 -39.02 -20.79
N LEU A 209 -1.67 -38.14 -19.78
CA LEU A 209 -1.32 -36.74 -19.95
C LEU A 209 0.04 -36.51 -19.30
N THR A 210 0.94 -35.85 -20.02
CA THR A 210 2.23 -35.40 -19.49
C THR A 210 2.13 -33.91 -19.21
N PHE A 211 2.25 -33.51 -17.94
CA PHE A 211 2.28 -32.09 -17.55
C PHE A 211 3.70 -31.56 -17.52
N THR A 212 3.87 -30.35 -18.02
CA THR A 212 5.15 -29.62 -18.01
C THR A 212 4.91 -28.22 -17.46
N PRO A 213 5.69 -27.78 -16.45
CA PRO A 213 5.65 -26.39 -15.99
C PRO A 213 5.96 -25.43 -17.13
N ILE A 214 5.15 -24.39 -17.24
CA ILE A 214 5.27 -23.40 -18.32
C ILE A 214 5.70 -22.03 -17.82
N VAL A 215 5.86 -21.82 -16.51
CA VAL A 215 6.25 -20.53 -15.93
C VAL A 215 7.73 -20.53 -15.54
N THR A 216 8.37 -19.36 -15.59
CA THR A 216 9.73 -19.20 -15.03
C THR A 216 9.62 -19.01 -13.52
N VAL A 217 10.49 -19.65 -12.75
CA VAL A 217 10.49 -19.53 -11.28
C VAL A 217 11.85 -19.11 -10.77
N LEU A 218 11.88 -18.07 -9.93
CA LEU A 218 13.08 -17.71 -9.18
C LEU A 218 12.94 -18.16 -7.74
N ASP A 219 13.91 -18.94 -7.30
CA ASP A 219 14.00 -19.47 -5.95
C ASP A 219 15.08 -18.70 -5.18
N VAL A 220 14.66 -17.68 -4.44
CA VAL A 220 15.55 -16.70 -3.85
C VAL A 220 15.79 -17.02 -2.38
N LEU A 221 17.06 -17.20 -2.02
CA LEU A 221 17.52 -17.44 -0.67
C LEU A 221 18.25 -16.19 -0.14
N ILE A 222 17.61 -15.49 0.77
CA ILE A 222 18.10 -14.28 1.43
C ILE A 222 18.90 -14.70 2.67
N ASN A 223 20.16 -14.26 2.76
CA ASN A 223 20.96 -14.45 3.98
C ASN A 223 20.67 -13.37 5.01
N GLY A 224 20.64 -13.74 6.28
CA GLY A 224 20.59 -12.80 7.40
C GLY A 224 21.79 -11.84 7.45
N PRO A 225 21.78 -10.92 8.43
CA PRO A 225 22.81 -9.91 8.56
C PRO A 225 24.21 -10.50 8.75
N LYS A 226 25.23 -9.74 8.35
CA LYS A 226 26.64 -10.06 8.59
C LYS A 226 26.89 -10.18 10.09
N GLU A 227 27.74 -11.15 10.46
CA GLU A 227 28.22 -11.27 11.84
C GLU A 227 28.91 -9.96 12.24
N ASP A 228 28.67 -9.52 13.47
CA ASP A 228 29.17 -8.27 14.07
C ASP A 228 28.61 -6.94 13.52
N ASP A 229 27.63 -6.94 12.59
CA ASP A 229 26.96 -5.73 12.10
C ASP A 229 25.71 -5.38 12.95
N VAL A 230 24.64 -6.17 12.80
CA VAL A 230 23.42 -6.09 13.62
C VAL A 230 22.94 -7.50 13.98
N GLU A 231 22.26 -7.65 15.11
CA GLU A 231 21.75 -8.96 15.58
C GLU A 231 20.64 -9.50 14.67
N PHE A 232 19.81 -8.62 14.13
CA PHE A 232 18.68 -8.97 13.26
C PHE A 232 18.29 -7.82 12.34
N MET A 233 17.58 -8.16 11.27
CA MET A 233 16.87 -7.21 10.41
C MET A 233 15.43 -7.65 10.21
N ASN A 234 14.50 -6.70 10.17
CA ASN A 234 13.10 -6.96 9.85
C ASN A 234 12.89 -6.74 8.35
N ILE A 235 12.46 -7.79 7.65
CA ILE A 235 12.24 -7.79 6.21
C ILE A 235 10.77 -7.49 5.92
N VAL A 236 10.51 -6.47 5.11
CA VAL A 236 9.17 -5.99 4.76
C VAL A 236 8.68 -6.63 3.46
N SER A 237 9.55 -6.70 2.46
CA SER A 237 9.28 -7.38 1.20
C SER A 237 10.57 -7.78 0.49
N VAL A 238 10.45 -8.74 -0.41
CA VAL A 238 11.50 -9.10 -1.37
C VAL A 238 10.92 -8.93 -2.76
N SER A 239 11.68 -8.34 -3.67
CA SER A 239 11.26 -8.12 -5.05
C SER A 239 12.30 -8.59 -6.05
N VAL A 240 11.84 -8.87 -7.26
CA VAL A 240 12.67 -9.06 -8.44
C VAL A 240 12.22 -8.05 -9.48
N ARG A 241 13.16 -7.27 -10.02
CA ARG A 241 12.88 -6.25 -11.06
C ARG A 241 13.75 -6.44 -12.30
N SER A 242 13.24 -6.02 -13.45
CA SER A 242 14.01 -5.88 -14.70
C SER A 242 14.62 -4.46 -14.82
N LYS A 243 15.93 -4.36 -15.04
CA LYS A 243 16.65 -3.10 -15.27
C LYS A 243 16.24 -2.43 -16.58
N SER A 244 16.06 -3.24 -17.63
CA SER A 244 15.59 -2.75 -18.92
C SER A 244 14.13 -2.26 -18.90
N GLY A 245 13.40 -2.52 -17.81
CA GLY A 245 11.97 -2.19 -17.70
C GLY A 245 11.08 -3.16 -18.47
N LYS A 246 11.61 -4.31 -18.93
CA LYS A 246 10.83 -5.34 -19.59
C LYS A 246 9.82 -5.93 -18.61
N ASN A 247 8.58 -6.14 -19.05
CA ASN A 247 7.59 -6.79 -18.21
C ASN A 247 8.01 -8.24 -17.94
N ILE A 248 7.94 -8.64 -16.67
CA ILE A 248 8.31 -9.97 -16.18
C ILE A 248 7.15 -10.67 -15.46
N VAL A 249 6.05 -9.96 -15.23
CA VAL A 249 4.76 -10.47 -14.73
C VAL A 249 3.63 -9.85 -15.56
N GLY A 250 2.41 -10.32 -15.40
CA GLY A 250 1.24 -9.84 -16.13
C GLY A 250 0.44 -10.96 -16.81
N THR A 251 -0.50 -10.55 -17.65
CA THR A 251 -1.35 -11.43 -18.47
C THR A 251 -0.61 -11.93 -19.71
N PHE A 252 -0.67 -13.23 -19.95
CA PHE A 252 -0.13 -13.88 -21.15
C PHE A 252 -1.12 -14.89 -21.70
N SER A 253 -0.97 -15.21 -22.98
CA SER A 253 -1.65 -16.32 -23.61
C SER A 253 -0.64 -17.40 -24.01
N TYR A 254 -1.02 -18.66 -23.86
CA TYR A 254 -0.24 -19.82 -24.25
C TYR A 254 -1.07 -20.74 -25.14
N ASP A 255 -0.59 -21.03 -26.34
CA ASP A 255 -1.19 -22.03 -27.23
C ASP A 255 -0.57 -23.39 -26.95
N LEU A 256 -1.36 -24.27 -26.33
CA LEU A 256 -0.92 -25.61 -25.97
C LEU A 256 -0.61 -26.46 -27.21
N ALA A 257 -1.22 -26.21 -28.38
CA ALA A 257 -0.92 -26.99 -29.58
C ALA A 257 0.45 -26.65 -30.16
N ASN A 258 0.71 -25.35 -30.31
CA ASN A 258 1.92 -24.82 -30.95
C ASN A 258 3.07 -24.54 -29.96
N GLU A 259 2.82 -24.65 -28.66
CA GLU A 259 3.77 -24.34 -27.58
C GLU A 259 4.31 -22.90 -27.64
N SER A 260 3.45 -21.96 -28.00
CA SER A 260 3.82 -20.57 -28.24
C SER A 260 3.18 -19.62 -27.23
N TYR A 261 3.96 -18.61 -26.84
CA TYR A 261 3.52 -17.55 -25.93
C TYR A 261 3.16 -16.28 -26.69
N ASN A 262 2.11 -15.59 -26.23
CA ASN A 262 1.82 -14.21 -26.58
C ASN A 262 1.72 -13.37 -25.29
N PHE A 263 2.31 -12.19 -25.34
CA PHE A 263 2.39 -11.28 -24.21
C PHE A 263 1.84 -9.88 -24.47
N ASP A 264 1.21 -9.66 -25.62
CA ASP A 264 0.69 -8.36 -26.06
C ASP A 264 -0.25 -7.73 -25.04
N ALA A 265 -1.08 -8.54 -24.36
CA ALA A 265 -1.98 -8.09 -23.30
C ALA A 265 -1.26 -7.32 -22.19
N THR A 266 -0.03 -7.73 -21.85
CA THR A 266 0.82 -7.04 -20.87
C THR A 266 1.65 -5.95 -21.53
N ASP A 267 2.34 -6.27 -22.62
CA ASP A 267 3.34 -5.37 -23.22
C ASP A 267 2.71 -4.13 -23.88
N GLN A 268 1.40 -4.17 -24.18
CA GLN A 268 0.64 -3.04 -24.73
C GLN A 268 -0.30 -2.40 -23.68
N SER A 269 -0.22 -2.78 -22.40
CA SER A 269 -1.14 -2.34 -21.34
C SER A 269 -0.93 -0.91 -20.83
N HIS A 270 0.15 -0.23 -21.24
CA HIS A 270 0.60 1.06 -20.67
C HIS A 270 0.81 1.02 -19.13
N THR A 271 1.17 -0.15 -18.61
CA THR A 271 1.58 -0.34 -17.22
C THR A 271 3.00 -0.93 -17.16
N ALA A 272 3.71 -0.64 -16.08
CA ALA A 272 5.01 -1.21 -15.77
C ALA A 272 4.79 -2.46 -14.90
N ALA A 273 4.83 -3.63 -15.53
CA ALA A 273 4.80 -4.95 -14.89
C ALA A 273 6.21 -5.57 -14.86
N SER A 274 7.23 -4.72 -14.67
CA SER A 274 8.66 -5.06 -14.66
C SER A 274 9.19 -5.45 -13.28
N ILE A 275 8.32 -5.58 -12.29
CA ILE A 275 8.62 -5.98 -10.91
C ILE A 275 7.65 -7.06 -10.44
N ALA A 276 8.18 -8.04 -9.70
CA ALA A 276 7.43 -9.03 -8.94
C ALA A 276 7.84 -8.91 -7.47
N THR A 277 6.89 -8.95 -6.53
CA THR A 277 7.15 -8.72 -5.11
C THR A 277 6.42 -9.74 -4.25
N VAL A 278 7.17 -10.33 -3.31
CA VAL A 278 6.63 -11.16 -2.23
C VAL A 278 6.62 -10.33 -0.96
N GLN A 279 5.43 -10.17 -0.37
CA GLN A 279 5.27 -9.54 0.93
C GLN A 279 5.81 -10.47 2.02
N THR A 280 6.57 -9.92 2.97
CA THR A 280 7.10 -10.67 4.13
C THR A 280 6.55 -10.13 5.44
N ILE A 281 5.31 -9.61 5.42
CA ILE A 281 4.56 -9.20 6.60
C ILE A 281 3.51 -10.29 6.86
N ILE A 282 3.68 -11.00 7.97
CA ILE A 282 2.82 -12.10 8.41
C ILE A 282 2.24 -11.72 9.76
N ASP A 283 0.92 -11.87 9.93
CA ASP A 283 0.20 -11.46 11.15
C ASP A 283 0.55 -10.02 11.59
N ASN A 284 0.55 -9.09 10.63
CA ASN A 284 0.94 -7.68 10.81
C ASN A 284 2.38 -7.47 11.32
N ASN A 285 3.27 -8.45 11.19
CA ASN A 285 4.67 -8.35 11.61
C ASN A 285 5.64 -8.71 10.46
N PRO A 286 6.74 -7.97 10.24
CA PRO A 286 7.70 -8.28 9.21
C PRO A 286 8.51 -9.50 9.66
N VAL A 287 9.00 -10.29 8.71
CA VAL A 287 9.86 -11.42 9.03
C VAL A 287 11.16 -10.91 9.63
N ARG A 288 11.38 -11.19 10.92
CA ARG A 288 12.66 -11.01 11.60
C ARG A 288 13.66 -12.04 11.10
N LEU A 289 14.81 -11.61 10.60
CA LEU A 289 15.90 -12.45 10.14
C LEU A 289 17.17 -12.17 10.95
N GLU A 290 17.61 -13.15 11.72
CA GLU A 290 18.77 -13.04 12.61
C GLU A 290 20.06 -13.48 11.91
N GLN A 291 21.20 -13.23 12.55
CA GLN A 291 22.49 -13.75 12.09
C GLN A 291 22.43 -15.26 11.88
N ASN A 292 23.03 -15.72 10.77
CA ASN A 292 23.07 -17.14 10.38
C ASN A 292 21.70 -17.80 10.10
N GLN A 293 20.61 -17.02 10.05
CA GLN A 293 19.34 -17.47 9.49
C GLN A 293 19.26 -17.11 8.00
N GLN A 294 18.37 -17.81 7.28
CA GLN A 294 18.06 -17.53 5.89
C GLN A 294 16.54 -17.50 5.68
N LEU A 295 16.11 -16.70 4.71
CA LEU A 295 14.73 -16.62 4.26
C LEU A 295 14.63 -17.06 2.80
N ASN A 296 13.80 -18.04 2.50
CA ASN A 296 13.46 -18.46 1.15
C ASN A 296 12.12 -17.86 0.71
N VAL A 297 12.11 -17.28 -0.49
CA VAL A 297 10.92 -16.80 -1.18
C VAL A 297 10.99 -17.23 -2.64
N LYS A 298 9.83 -17.44 -3.26
CA LYS A 298 9.75 -17.85 -4.67
C LYS A 298 8.93 -16.87 -5.47
N PHE A 299 9.39 -16.58 -6.68
CA PHE A 299 8.72 -15.71 -7.63
C PHE A 299 8.32 -16.51 -8.85
N PHE A 300 7.05 -16.40 -9.25
CA PHE A 300 6.59 -16.83 -10.56
C PHE A 300 6.71 -15.66 -11.53
N LEU A 301 7.30 -15.90 -12.70
CA LEU A 301 7.55 -14.90 -13.73
C LEU A 301 7.02 -15.40 -15.08
N LEU A 302 6.82 -14.46 -15.99
CA LEU A 302 6.49 -14.76 -17.38
C LEU A 302 7.58 -15.63 -18.03
N PRO A 303 7.19 -16.66 -18.79
CA PRO A 303 8.12 -17.58 -19.44
C PRO A 303 8.67 -17.01 -20.74
N ARG A 304 9.55 -16.03 -20.59
CA ARG A 304 10.21 -15.33 -21.69
C ARG A 304 11.71 -15.28 -21.47
N ASP A 305 12.45 -15.09 -22.54
CA ASP A 305 13.89 -14.87 -22.44
C ASP A 305 14.18 -13.55 -21.73
N ILE A 306 15.10 -13.63 -20.77
CA ILE A 306 15.58 -12.52 -19.97
C ILE A 306 17.10 -12.45 -20.16
N LYS A 307 17.61 -11.25 -20.42
CA LYS A 307 19.04 -11.07 -20.64
C LYS A 307 19.80 -11.28 -19.33
N GLU A 308 20.99 -11.87 -19.42
CA GLU A 308 21.94 -11.89 -18.32
C GLU A 308 22.15 -10.46 -17.77
N GLY A 309 22.16 -10.32 -16.45
CA GLY A 309 22.35 -9.04 -15.77
C GLY A 309 21.13 -8.11 -15.77
N ASP A 310 20.00 -8.51 -16.38
CA ASP A 310 18.80 -7.68 -16.43
C ASP A 310 17.97 -7.75 -15.14
N LEU A 311 17.97 -8.88 -14.44
CA LEU A 311 17.21 -9.03 -13.21
C LEU A 311 17.99 -8.59 -11.98
N VAL A 312 17.30 -7.94 -11.06
CA VAL A 312 17.81 -7.54 -9.75
C VAL A 312 16.89 -8.06 -8.67
N VAL A 313 17.43 -8.81 -7.72
CA VAL A 313 16.77 -9.15 -6.47
C VAL A 313 16.97 -7.99 -5.49
N SER A 314 15.89 -7.50 -4.90
CA SER A 314 15.92 -6.43 -3.91
C SER A 314 15.24 -6.86 -2.60
N VAL A 315 15.86 -6.53 -1.46
CA VAL A 315 15.33 -6.80 -0.12
C VAL A 315 15.04 -5.47 0.56
N LEU A 316 13.76 -5.20 0.86
CA LEU A 316 13.31 -4.02 1.58
C LEU A 316 13.20 -4.32 3.07
N THR A 317 13.87 -3.52 3.90
CA THR A 317 13.85 -3.65 5.36
C THR A 317 12.89 -2.67 6.03
N GLU A 318 12.60 -2.87 7.32
CA GLU A 318 11.79 -1.95 8.15
C GLU A 318 12.49 -0.58 8.41
N GLY A 319 13.75 -0.40 8.00
CA GLY A 319 14.43 0.90 7.87
C GLY A 319 14.28 1.56 6.48
N GLY A 320 13.61 0.86 5.55
CA GLY A 320 13.41 1.27 4.15
C GLY A 320 14.70 1.38 3.35
N VAL A 321 15.74 0.74 3.85
CA VAL A 321 16.95 0.41 3.10
C VAL A 321 16.62 -0.73 2.15
N VAL A 322 17.01 -0.57 0.89
CA VAL A 322 16.90 -1.58 -0.15
C VAL A 322 18.27 -2.13 -0.49
N TYR A 323 18.48 -3.41 -0.20
CA TYR A 323 19.67 -4.15 -0.63
C TYR A 323 19.42 -4.81 -1.98
N SER A 324 20.29 -4.58 -2.96
CA SER A 324 20.06 -5.05 -4.34
C SER A 324 21.21 -5.90 -4.86
N LYS A 325 20.88 -7.01 -5.53
CA LYS A 325 21.83 -7.90 -6.19
C LYS A 325 21.37 -8.20 -7.62
N THR A 326 22.18 -7.87 -8.59
CA THR A 326 22.00 -8.24 -10.00
C THR A 326 22.27 -9.73 -10.18
N ILE A 327 21.39 -10.40 -10.91
CA ILE A 327 21.51 -11.81 -11.24
C ILE A 327 22.42 -11.96 -12.46
N SER A 328 23.53 -12.68 -12.31
CA SER A 328 24.44 -12.95 -13.43
C SER A 328 23.89 -14.03 -14.38
N GLY A 329 23.21 -15.05 -13.87
CA GLY A 329 22.51 -16.04 -14.70
C GLY A 329 23.41 -16.99 -15.52
N THR A 330 24.73 -17.03 -15.24
CA THR A 330 25.73 -17.73 -16.06
C THR A 330 26.40 -18.94 -15.43
N SER A 331 26.11 -19.30 -14.18
CA SER A 331 26.86 -20.33 -13.48
C SER A 331 26.09 -21.63 -13.25
N THR A 332 26.72 -22.75 -13.57
CA THR A 332 26.30 -24.11 -13.18
C THR A 332 27.07 -24.62 -11.94
N SER A 333 27.95 -23.79 -11.35
CA SER A 333 28.78 -24.17 -10.20
C SER A 333 29.16 -22.95 -9.36
N GLY A 334 28.54 -22.78 -8.20
CA GLY A 334 28.93 -21.78 -7.19
C GLY A 334 28.58 -20.31 -7.50
N GLY A 335 27.80 -20.03 -8.56
CA GLY A 335 27.23 -18.70 -8.86
C GLY A 335 25.70 -18.74 -8.98
N ASP A 336 25.08 -17.67 -9.49
CA ASP A 336 23.64 -17.68 -9.78
C ASP A 336 23.34 -18.71 -10.88
N GLY A 337 22.30 -19.51 -10.67
CA GLY A 337 21.91 -20.58 -11.62
C GLY A 337 21.58 -20.04 -13.01
N VAL A 338 21.48 -20.94 -14.00
CA VAL A 338 21.11 -20.57 -15.37
C VAL A 338 19.70 -19.95 -15.39
N LEU A 339 19.60 -18.73 -15.92
CA LEU A 339 18.32 -18.07 -16.20
C LEU A 339 17.80 -18.52 -17.56
N GLY A 340 16.57 -19.03 -17.62
CA GLY A 340 15.93 -19.41 -18.87
C GLY A 340 14.40 -19.45 -18.77
N ALA A 341 13.72 -19.26 -19.89
CA ALA A 341 12.27 -19.31 -19.97
C ALA A 341 11.75 -20.70 -19.53
N GLY A 342 10.78 -20.72 -18.61
CA GLY A 342 10.19 -21.96 -18.10
C GLY A 342 11.10 -22.78 -17.18
N LEU A 343 12.26 -22.22 -16.77
CA LEU A 343 13.18 -22.88 -15.84
C LEU A 343 12.98 -22.38 -14.41
N ILE A 344 13.44 -23.20 -13.47
CA ILE A 344 13.59 -22.80 -12.07
C ILE A 344 15.05 -22.40 -11.85
N THR A 345 15.28 -21.17 -11.43
CA THR A 345 16.61 -20.64 -11.17
C THR A 345 16.76 -20.29 -9.70
N ARG A 346 17.77 -20.89 -9.07
CA ARG A 346 18.08 -20.61 -7.67
C ARG A 346 19.07 -19.45 -7.54
N ILE A 347 18.75 -18.51 -6.67
CA ILE A 347 19.52 -17.30 -6.40
C ILE A 347 19.84 -17.23 -4.92
N LYS A 348 21.09 -16.95 -4.57
CA LYS A 348 21.51 -16.72 -3.18
C LYS A 348 22.03 -15.30 -3.04
N THR A 349 21.47 -14.54 -2.10
CA THR A 349 21.94 -13.17 -1.86
C THR A 349 23.24 -13.17 -1.05
N PRO A 350 24.02 -12.07 -1.01
CA PRO A 350 25.01 -11.87 0.04
C PRO A 350 24.36 -11.76 1.43
N LYS A 351 25.17 -11.76 2.50
CA LYS A 351 24.69 -11.41 3.86
C LYS A 351 24.23 -9.94 3.88
N LEU A 352 23.10 -9.65 4.49
CA LEU A 352 22.60 -8.28 4.63
C LEU A 352 23.56 -7.43 5.49
N GLY A 353 23.67 -6.13 5.24
CA GLY A 353 24.54 -5.24 6.01
C GLY A 353 25.33 -4.24 5.18
N GLY A 354 25.94 -3.27 5.85
CA GLY A 354 26.80 -2.26 5.22
C GLY A 354 26.12 -1.11 4.47
N GLN A 355 24.78 -1.05 4.47
CA GLN A 355 24.00 0.07 3.95
C GLN A 355 23.08 0.62 5.05
N GLU A 356 23.16 1.93 5.28
CA GLU A 356 22.46 2.63 6.36
C GLU A 356 21.44 3.66 5.85
N ALA A 357 21.51 4.03 4.56
CA ALA A 357 20.65 5.06 3.99
C ALA A 357 19.44 4.46 3.27
N ASN A 358 18.28 5.04 3.55
CA ASN A 358 17.01 4.72 2.92
C ASN A 358 16.96 5.21 1.46
N ASN A 359 16.62 4.30 0.56
CA ASN A 359 16.67 4.51 -0.90
C ASN A 359 15.51 3.80 -1.61
N TRP A 360 14.33 3.75 -0.99
CA TRP A 360 13.23 2.92 -1.50
C TRP A 360 12.74 3.32 -2.90
N MET A 361 12.85 4.60 -3.29
CA MET A 361 12.41 5.06 -4.62
C MET A 361 13.30 4.55 -5.75
N SER A 362 14.50 4.02 -5.44
CA SER A 362 15.39 3.37 -6.42
C SER A 362 14.75 2.17 -7.15
N GLN A 363 13.72 1.55 -6.57
CA GLN A 363 13.01 0.43 -7.19
C GLN A 363 11.89 0.86 -8.14
N ILE A 364 11.43 2.11 -8.08
CA ILE A 364 10.33 2.61 -8.92
C ILE A 364 10.87 2.78 -10.35
N PRO A 365 10.19 2.31 -11.40
CA PRO A 365 10.61 2.56 -12.79
C PRO A 365 10.55 4.06 -13.17
N ASP A 366 11.50 4.53 -13.96
CA ASP A 366 11.58 5.95 -14.36
C ASP A 366 10.35 6.43 -15.14
N ASN A 367 9.71 5.56 -15.93
CA ASN A 367 8.52 5.89 -16.71
C ASN A 367 7.21 5.78 -15.92
N ALA A 368 7.24 5.35 -14.65
CA ALA A 368 6.05 5.28 -13.82
C ALA A 368 5.51 6.68 -13.53
N LEU A 369 4.19 6.85 -13.60
CA LEU A 369 3.54 8.13 -13.30
C LEU A 369 3.63 8.44 -11.80
N PHE A 370 4.10 9.64 -11.47
CA PHE A 370 4.28 10.08 -10.09
C PHE A 370 2.95 10.14 -9.32
N THR A 371 1.86 10.47 -10.00
CA THR A 371 0.50 10.54 -9.43
C THR A 371 -0.06 9.17 -9.02
N GLN A 372 0.58 8.07 -9.40
CA GLN A 372 0.21 6.71 -8.99
C GLN A 372 1.00 6.22 -7.77
N LEU A 373 1.91 7.04 -7.23
CA LEU A 373 2.73 6.64 -6.10
C LEU A 373 1.99 6.85 -4.78
N SER A 374 2.25 5.92 -3.87
CA SER A 374 1.91 5.98 -2.45
C SER A 374 3.09 6.61 -1.72
N LEU A 375 2.96 7.86 -1.29
CA LEU A 375 4.05 8.66 -0.74
C LEU A 375 3.85 8.89 0.76
N PRO A 376 4.73 8.35 1.62
CA PRO A 376 4.66 8.62 3.05
C PRO A 376 5.14 10.05 3.34
N GLY A 377 4.33 10.76 4.13
CA GLY A 377 4.54 12.15 4.49
C GLY A 377 4.37 12.41 5.97
N SER A 378 5.02 13.47 6.47
CA SER A 378 4.88 13.92 7.84
C SER A 378 4.09 15.23 7.90
N LYS A 379 3.08 15.28 8.77
CA LYS A 379 2.35 16.51 9.07
C LYS A 379 3.17 17.39 10.01
N ASN A 380 3.16 18.72 9.82
CA ASN A 380 3.86 19.64 10.71
C ASN A 380 5.31 19.20 10.93
N SER A 381 6.05 18.95 9.85
CA SER A 381 7.30 18.15 9.87
C SER A 381 8.36 18.67 10.84
N PHE A 382 8.36 19.97 11.16
CA PHE A 382 9.31 20.61 12.09
C PHE A 382 8.84 20.68 13.55
N ALA A 383 7.67 20.14 13.89
CA ALA A 383 7.15 20.11 15.25
C ALA A 383 7.62 18.85 16.00
N TYR A 384 8.93 18.70 16.24
CA TYR A 384 9.55 17.43 16.70
C TYR A 384 10.04 17.36 18.18
N ARG A 385 9.65 18.30 19.05
CA ARG A 385 10.13 18.35 20.45
C ARG A 385 9.15 17.63 21.40
N VAL A 386 9.43 16.36 21.69
CA VAL A 386 8.54 15.43 22.41
C VAL A 386 8.17 15.86 23.84
N ASP A 387 9.03 16.60 24.56
CA ASP A 387 8.73 16.99 25.95
C ASP A 387 8.34 18.46 26.15
N ALA A 388 8.91 19.38 25.36
CA ALA A 388 8.79 20.82 25.64
C ALA A 388 7.40 21.43 25.35
N GLY A 389 6.54 20.70 24.63
CA GLY A 389 5.23 21.17 24.18
C GLY A 389 4.04 20.45 24.82
N TYR A 390 4.28 19.55 25.79
CA TYR A 390 3.23 18.78 26.47
C TYR A 390 2.87 19.38 27.83
N ASP A 391 1.58 19.60 28.08
CA ASP A 391 1.04 19.92 29.40
C ASP A 391 0.41 18.65 30.01
N PRO A 392 1.00 18.05 31.07
CA PRO A 392 0.46 16.85 31.70
C PRO A 392 -0.83 17.07 32.50
N GLN A 393 -1.16 18.29 32.89
CA GLN A 393 -2.41 18.56 33.60
C GLN A 393 -3.60 18.56 32.65
N THR A 394 -3.44 19.24 31.51
CA THR A 394 -4.53 19.31 30.52
C THR A 394 -4.45 18.20 29.49
N GLY A 395 -3.27 17.61 29.26
CA GLY A 395 -2.97 16.66 28.19
C GLY A 395 -2.62 17.29 26.85
N LEU A 396 -2.44 18.62 26.80
CA LEU A 396 -2.27 19.38 25.56
C LEU A 396 -0.86 19.17 24.99
N SER A 397 -0.75 18.74 23.73
CA SER A 397 0.50 18.70 22.96
C SER A 397 0.46 19.65 21.78
N LYS A 398 1.63 20.20 21.43
CA LYS A 398 1.85 21.02 20.23
C LYS A 398 2.89 20.42 19.26
N PHE A 399 3.39 19.23 19.53
CA PHE A 399 4.32 18.53 18.64
C PHE A 399 3.60 17.40 17.87
N TYR A 400 4.06 17.16 16.65
CA TYR A 400 3.48 16.17 15.73
C TYR A 400 4.49 15.10 15.33
N GLN A 401 5.77 15.35 15.57
CA GLN A 401 6.87 14.49 15.19
C GLN A 401 7.77 14.23 16.41
N ALA A 402 8.64 13.23 16.31
CA ALA A 402 9.66 12.95 17.32
C ALA A 402 11.08 13.06 16.74
N LEU A 403 11.25 12.79 15.44
CA LEU A 403 12.52 12.96 14.75
C LEU A 403 12.60 14.32 14.06
N PRO A 404 13.80 14.92 13.95
CA PRO A 404 14.02 16.06 13.08
C PRO A 404 13.73 15.65 11.64
N PRO A 405 13.08 16.50 10.83
CA PRO A 405 12.68 16.11 9.48
C PRO A 405 13.88 15.85 8.56
N LEU A 406 14.90 16.71 8.67
CA LEU A 406 16.07 16.73 7.79
C LEU A 406 17.39 16.90 8.57
N GLY A 407 17.37 16.73 9.90
CA GLY A 407 18.54 16.96 10.77
C GLY A 407 18.90 18.43 11.00
N ILE A 408 18.13 19.37 10.46
CA ILE A 408 18.36 20.82 10.64
C ILE A 408 18.18 21.16 12.13
N ASN A 409 19.21 21.77 12.74
CA ASN A 409 19.24 22.16 14.15
C ASN A 409 19.01 20.99 15.14
N ALA A 410 19.20 19.74 14.69
CA ALA A 410 19.17 18.57 15.58
C ALA A 410 20.42 18.55 16.47
N THR A 411 20.26 18.20 17.74
CA THR A 411 21.35 18.14 18.71
C THR A 411 21.69 16.73 19.17
N VAL A 412 20.75 15.77 19.11
CA VAL A 412 20.92 14.45 19.75
C VAL A 412 20.20 13.29 19.01
N GLU A 413 20.18 13.27 17.68
CA GLU A 413 19.46 12.22 16.93
C GLU A 413 20.36 11.53 15.90
N THR A 414 20.27 10.20 15.83
CA THR A 414 21.06 9.37 14.89
C THR A 414 20.40 9.21 13.53
N THR A 415 19.11 9.55 13.41
CA THR A 415 18.31 9.43 12.18
C THR A 415 17.39 10.66 11.99
N THR A 416 16.82 10.80 10.78
CA THR A 416 15.87 11.87 10.43
C THR A 416 14.62 11.27 9.79
N GLN A 417 13.52 12.03 9.71
CA GLN A 417 12.32 11.53 9.03
C GLN A 417 12.60 11.13 7.57
N PHE A 418 13.48 11.87 6.86
CA PHE A 418 13.90 11.49 5.50
C PHE A 418 14.65 10.15 5.49
N ASP A 419 15.54 9.93 6.45
CA ASP A 419 16.30 8.68 6.58
C ASP A 419 15.37 7.51 6.96
N GLU A 420 14.22 7.80 7.56
CA GLU A 420 13.14 6.82 7.79
C GLU A 420 12.20 6.63 6.59
N GLY A 421 12.48 7.23 5.43
CA GLY A 421 11.75 7.00 4.19
C GLY A 421 10.63 7.99 3.88
N ILE A 422 10.48 9.04 4.69
CA ILE A 422 9.53 10.12 4.43
C ILE A 422 10.00 10.96 3.24
N ARG A 423 9.07 11.25 2.33
CA ARG A 423 9.35 12.00 1.08
C ARG A 423 8.44 13.20 0.89
N VAL A 424 7.43 13.35 1.74
CA VAL A 424 6.54 14.51 1.75
C VAL A 424 6.62 15.24 3.08
N PHE A 425 6.90 16.53 3.04
CA PHE A 425 7.10 17.36 4.23
C PHE A 425 6.10 18.51 4.26
N ASP A 426 5.29 18.56 5.31
CA ASP A 426 4.32 19.61 5.57
C ASP A 426 4.93 20.73 6.42
N VAL A 427 5.23 21.87 5.79
CA VAL A 427 5.95 22.99 6.40
C VAL A 427 5.04 24.20 6.50
N HIS A 428 4.95 24.76 7.70
CA HIS A 428 4.25 26.02 7.94
C HIS A 428 5.25 27.16 7.97
N LEU A 429 4.93 28.26 7.30
CA LEU A 429 5.82 29.41 7.17
C LEU A 429 5.18 30.68 7.73
N ASN A 430 5.93 31.34 8.59
CA ASN A 430 5.72 32.73 9.01
C ASN A 430 6.72 33.66 8.30
N ILE A 431 6.53 34.97 8.40
CA ILE A 431 7.45 36.00 7.93
C ILE A 431 8.14 36.66 9.13
N ASP A 432 9.47 36.58 9.17
CA ASP A 432 10.29 37.39 10.08
C ASP A 432 11.19 38.32 9.26
N ARG A 433 11.04 39.64 9.45
CA ARG A 433 11.82 40.67 8.74
C ARG A 433 11.85 40.44 7.21
N ARG A 434 10.68 40.18 6.61
CA ARG A 434 10.49 39.85 5.18
C ARG A 434 11.13 38.54 4.71
N THR A 435 11.52 37.66 5.64
CA THR A 435 12.11 36.35 5.33
C THR A 435 11.14 35.24 5.74
N PRO A 436 10.77 34.32 4.82
CA PRO A 436 9.97 33.16 5.16
C PRO A 436 10.74 32.19 6.06
N VAL A 437 10.18 31.93 7.23
CA VAL A 437 10.79 31.10 8.28
C VAL A 437 9.82 30.05 8.79
N VAL A 438 10.37 28.91 9.20
CA VAL A 438 9.60 27.78 9.69
C VAL A 438 8.90 28.14 10.99
N TYR A 439 7.58 27.94 11.00
CA TYR A 439 6.71 28.05 12.15
C TYR A 439 6.24 26.65 12.56
N ALA A 440 6.43 26.27 13.82
CA ALA A 440 6.03 24.97 14.32
C ALA A 440 5.75 25.02 15.82
N GLY A 441 4.79 24.24 16.29
CA GLY A 441 4.44 24.19 17.72
C GLY A 441 3.90 25.51 18.28
N GLY A 442 3.36 26.39 17.44
CA GLY A 442 2.79 27.67 17.84
C GLY A 442 3.79 28.83 17.93
N ALA A 443 5.00 28.69 17.40
CA ALA A 443 5.99 29.76 17.32
C ALA A 443 6.96 29.56 16.14
N ASN A 444 7.74 30.59 15.84
CA ASN A 444 8.91 30.45 14.96
C ASN A 444 9.91 29.48 15.61
N VAL A 445 10.45 28.54 14.81
CA VAL A 445 11.42 27.57 15.31
C VAL A 445 12.69 28.28 15.78
N SER A 446 13.23 27.86 16.94
CA SER A 446 14.48 28.36 17.50
C SER A 446 15.51 27.23 17.65
N PRO A 447 16.75 27.38 17.12
CA PRO A 447 17.22 28.48 16.26
C PRO A 447 16.41 28.61 14.96
N GLN A 448 16.39 29.82 14.39
CA GLN A 448 15.62 30.16 13.20
C GLN A 448 15.98 29.27 12.01
N ILE A 449 14.96 28.74 11.32
CA ILE A 449 15.11 27.96 10.09
C ILE A 449 14.41 28.71 8.95
N THR A 450 15.15 29.06 7.90
CA THR A 450 14.59 29.75 6.72
C THR A 450 14.10 28.75 5.68
N LEU A 451 13.22 29.16 4.77
CA LEU A 451 12.83 28.35 3.62
C LEU A 451 14.05 27.89 2.79
N ALA A 452 15.03 28.77 2.59
CA ALA A 452 16.27 28.42 1.89
C ALA A 452 17.06 27.30 2.59
N THR A 453 17.08 27.28 3.93
CA THR A 453 17.71 26.20 4.71
C THR A 453 17.00 24.86 4.48
N VAL A 454 15.67 24.85 4.45
CA VAL A 454 14.87 23.65 4.16
C VAL A 454 15.20 23.13 2.76
N LEU A 455 15.15 23.99 1.73
CA LEU A 455 15.40 23.62 0.34
C LEU A 455 16.84 23.16 0.09
N ASN A 456 17.84 23.81 0.70
CA ASN A 456 19.23 23.36 0.62
C ASN A 456 19.43 21.95 1.19
N THR A 457 18.76 21.65 2.32
CA THR A 457 18.88 20.35 2.96
C THR A 457 18.16 19.27 2.16
N LEU A 458 16.96 19.57 1.62
CA LEU A 458 16.27 18.66 0.72
C LEU A 458 17.09 18.38 -0.54
N ARG A 459 17.66 19.42 -1.18
CA ARG A 459 18.57 19.27 -2.33
C ARG A 459 19.70 18.29 -2.01
N ALA A 460 20.36 18.44 -0.86
CA ALA A 460 21.46 17.57 -0.47
C ALA A 460 21.03 16.11 -0.27
N LYS A 461 19.79 15.88 0.19
CA LYS A 461 19.21 14.53 0.37
C LYS A 461 18.79 13.88 -0.94
N VAL A 462 18.16 14.60 -1.86
CA VAL A 462 17.63 14.02 -3.11
C VAL A 462 18.63 14.04 -4.26
N ASN A 463 19.58 14.96 -4.24
CA ASN A 463 20.62 15.13 -5.25
C ASN A 463 22.02 15.22 -4.60
N PRO A 464 22.47 14.15 -3.93
CA PRO A 464 23.79 14.09 -3.31
C PRO A 464 24.91 14.13 -4.38
N ASN A 465 26.03 14.76 -4.04
CA ASN A 465 27.19 14.80 -4.93
C ASN A 465 27.83 13.41 -5.03
N ASN A 466 28.20 12.98 -6.25
CA ASN A 466 28.87 11.71 -6.55
C ASN A 466 28.01 10.44 -6.44
N GLU A 467 26.69 10.58 -6.37
CA GLU A 467 25.75 9.45 -6.47
C GLU A 467 24.70 9.75 -7.53
N THR A 468 24.16 8.72 -8.17
CA THR A 468 23.04 8.91 -9.08
C THR A 468 21.78 9.15 -8.27
N ALA A 469 21.08 10.25 -8.55
CA ALA A 469 19.86 10.61 -7.85
C ALA A 469 18.74 9.59 -8.10
N SER A 470 18.33 8.87 -7.06
CA SER A 470 17.16 7.98 -7.09
C SER A 470 15.95 8.54 -6.36
N GLU A 471 16.16 9.47 -5.43
CA GLU A 471 15.10 9.99 -4.57
C GLU A 471 14.56 11.32 -5.10
N CYS A 472 13.37 11.69 -4.63
CA CYS A 472 12.77 13.01 -4.84
C CYS A 472 12.00 13.41 -3.59
N ALA A 473 11.64 14.68 -3.45
CA ALA A 473 10.85 15.13 -2.31
C ALA A 473 9.72 16.07 -2.72
N VAL A 474 8.63 16.04 -1.98
CA VAL A 474 7.53 17.00 -2.06
C VAL A 474 7.53 17.83 -0.77
N VAL A 475 7.41 19.14 -0.89
CA VAL A 475 7.26 20.04 0.26
C VAL A 475 5.99 20.87 0.11
N PHE A 476 5.10 20.75 1.09
CA PHE A 476 3.95 21.63 1.23
C PHE A 476 4.38 22.88 1.99
N LEU A 477 4.02 24.05 1.44
CA LEU A 477 4.20 25.34 2.09
C LEU A 477 2.83 25.88 2.50
N ASN A 478 2.61 25.97 3.81
CA ASN A 478 1.35 26.41 4.39
C ASN A 478 1.50 27.82 4.98
N TYR A 479 0.51 28.65 4.70
CA TYR A 479 0.39 29.98 5.26
C TYR A 479 0.03 29.94 6.75
N VAL A 480 0.71 30.78 7.54
CA VAL A 480 0.39 31.06 8.94
C VAL A 480 -0.04 32.51 9.08
N ASN A 481 -1.21 32.74 9.67
CA ASN A 481 -1.68 34.09 9.97
C ASN A 481 -1.04 34.60 11.27
N ASP A 482 0.12 35.24 11.14
CA ASP A 482 0.83 35.91 12.23
C ASP A 482 1.16 37.37 11.86
N GLY A 483 0.12 38.11 11.47
CA GLY A 483 0.21 39.55 11.19
C GLY A 483 0.42 39.93 9.72
N TYR A 484 0.48 38.96 8.81
CA TYR A 484 0.53 39.17 7.36
C TYR A 484 -0.64 38.47 6.68
N THR A 485 -1.31 39.13 5.73
CA THR A 485 -2.32 38.50 4.88
C THR A 485 -1.68 37.55 3.86
N VAL A 486 -2.48 36.64 3.26
CA VAL A 486 -1.99 35.75 2.19
C VAL A 486 -1.39 36.54 1.03
N SER A 487 -2.02 37.66 0.64
CA SER A 487 -1.56 38.51 -0.46
C SER A 487 -0.25 39.26 -0.15
N GLU A 488 0.12 39.43 1.13
CA GLU A 488 1.42 39.96 1.54
C GLU A 488 2.47 38.86 1.72
N TRP A 489 2.08 37.71 2.25
CA TRP A 489 2.94 36.56 2.50
C TRP A 489 3.43 35.92 1.19
N LEU A 490 2.53 35.71 0.23
CA LEU A 490 2.81 34.96 -1.00
C LEU A 490 3.93 35.61 -1.86
N PRO A 491 3.95 36.93 -2.10
CA PRO A 491 5.06 37.57 -2.79
C PRO A 491 6.41 37.36 -2.10
N MET A 492 6.48 37.40 -0.77
CA MET A 492 7.75 37.20 -0.04
C MET A 492 8.24 35.76 -0.10
N VAL A 493 7.31 34.79 -0.09
CA VAL A 493 7.63 33.38 -0.33
C VAL A 493 8.14 33.16 -1.75
N MET A 494 7.49 33.77 -2.74
CA MET A 494 7.91 33.68 -4.14
C MET A 494 9.26 34.34 -4.40
N ASP A 495 9.54 35.50 -3.81
CA ASP A 495 10.85 36.16 -3.89
C ASP A 495 11.97 35.26 -3.34
N ALA A 496 11.72 34.57 -2.22
CA ALA A 496 12.67 33.63 -1.63
C ALA A 496 12.88 32.39 -2.51
N LEU A 497 11.81 31.86 -3.12
CA LEU A 497 11.88 30.72 -4.04
C LEU A 497 12.62 31.09 -5.33
N ASP A 498 12.33 32.24 -5.93
CA ASP A 498 12.99 32.75 -7.13
C ASP A 498 14.49 32.98 -6.90
N SER A 499 14.84 33.61 -5.78
CA SER A 499 16.23 33.83 -5.37
C SER A 499 16.97 32.50 -5.18
N TRP A 500 16.35 31.55 -4.47
CA TRP A 500 16.93 30.24 -4.25
C TRP A 500 17.11 29.45 -5.55
N ASN A 501 16.09 29.44 -6.40
CA ASN A 501 16.08 28.72 -7.69
C ASN A 501 17.10 29.31 -8.67
N SER A 502 17.32 30.63 -8.66
CA SER A 502 18.35 31.27 -9.48
C SER A 502 19.77 30.76 -9.16
N SER A 503 19.99 30.30 -7.93
CA SER A 503 21.26 29.73 -7.48
C SER A 503 21.31 28.19 -7.54
N ASN A 504 20.16 27.53 -7.77
CA ASN A 504 19.98 26.08 -7.71
C ASN A 504 19.12 25.58 -8.89
N GLY A 505 19.34 26.14 -10.08
CA GLY A 505 18.50 25.87 -11.26
C GLY A 505 18.41 24.37 -11.58
N GLY A 506 17.20 23.91 -11.90
CA GLY A 506 16.92 22.51 -12.25
C GLY A 506 16.58 21.61 -11.07
N ILE A 507 16.68 22.10 -9.82
CA ILE A 507 16.29 21.33 -8.62
C ILE A 507 14.79 21.43 -8.32
N LEU A 508 14.18 22.61 -8.47
CA LEU A 508 12.73 22.73 -8.31
C LEU A 508 12.02 22.17 -9.55
N THR A 509 10.87 21.53 -9.35
CA THR A 509 10.03 21.01 -10.43
C THR A 509 8.55 21.16 -10.13
N THR A 510 7.73 21.10 -11.18
CA THR A 510 6.27 21.01 -11.07
C THR A 510 5.78 19.61 -11.33
N LEU A 511 4.67 19.24 -10.71
CA LEU A 511 3.95 18.00 -10.91
C LEU A 511 2.66 18.27 -11.71
N ASP A 512 2.37 17.38 -12.64
CA ASP A 512 1.10 17.26 -13.34
C ASP A 512 0.77 15.77 -13.57
N GLN A 513 -0.37 15.48 -14.21
CA GLN A 513 -0.84 14.12 -14.44
C GLN A 513 0.08 13.25 -15.31
N ASN A 514 0.99 13.86 -16.07
CA ASN A 514 1.91 13.16 -16.97
C ASN A 514 3.32 13.07 -16.40
N THR A 515 3.57 13.68 -15.25
CA THR A 515 4.89 13.68 -14.61
C THR A 515 5.29 12.27 -14.22
N THR A 516 6.46 11.83 -14.68
CA THR A 516 7.01 10.51 -14.39
C THR A 516 8.02 10.56 -13.25
N MET A 517 8.36 9.40 -12.66
CA MET A 517 9.41 9.30 -11.65
C MET A 517 10.76 9.84 -12.16
N GLY A 518 11.10 9.55 -13.42
CA GLY A 518 12.32 10.04 -14.07
C GLY A 518 12.37 11.56 -14.22
N ASP A 519 11.21 12.23 -14.31
CA ASP A 519 11.14 13.69 -14.37
C ASP A 519 11.46 14.35 -13.02
N VAL A 520 11.25 13.64 -11.90
CA VAL A 520 11.34 14.19 -10.54
C VAL A 520 12.53 13.67 -9.72
N ARG A 521 13.20 12.60 -10.13
CA ARG A 521 14.44 12.14 -9.45
C ARG A 521 15.46 13.27 -9.36
N GLY A 522 16.07 13.42 -8.18
CA GLY A 522 17.02 14.49 -7.89
C GLY A 522 16.40 15.87 -7.72
N LYS A 523 15.07 15.97 -7.66
CA LYS A 523 14.34 17.24 -7.61
C LYS A 523 13.42 17.34 -6.40
N VAL A 524 13.00 18.58 -6.13
CA VAL A 524 12.04 18.93 -5.09
C VAL A 524 10.82 19.57 -5.74
N ALA A 525 9.65 18.98 -5.53
CA ALA A 525 8.37 19.57 -5.90
C ALA A 525 7.84 20.43 -4.75
N VAL A 526 7.55 21.70 -5.03
CA VAL A 526 6.97 22.63 -4.05
C VAL A 526 5.48 22.79 -4.36
N ILE A 527 4.62 22.54 -3.37
CA ILE A 527 3.19 22.76 -3.45
C ILE A 527 2.79 23.81 -2.41
N ILE A 528 2.27 24.94 -2.85
CA ILE A 528 1.83 26.03 -1.96
C ILE A 528 0.33 25.88 -1.68
N ASN A 529 -0.04 25.78 -0.41
CA ASN A 529 -1.45 25.68 0.02
C ASN A 529 -1.99 27.09 0.29
N LEU A 530 -2.94 27.55 -0.53
CA LEU A 530 -3.51 28.89 -0.49
C LEU A 530 -4.97 28.86 -0.05
N GLN A 531 -5.29 29.60 1.01
CA GLN A 531 -6.67 29.77 1.49
C GLN A 531 -7.52 30.61 0.53
N THR A 532 -6.88 31.42 -0.30
CA THR A 532 -7.52 32.33 -1.25
C THR A 532 -7.42 31.78 -2.68
N SER A 533 -8.01 32.51 -3.63
CA SER A 533 -7.81 32.28 -5.07
C SER A 533 -6.56 32.96 -5.63
N ASP A 534 -5.69 33.50 -4.77
CA ASP A 534 -4.45 34.14 -5.19
C ASP A 534 -3.58 33.16 -5.99
N ARG A 535 -2.67 33.70 -6.81
CA ARG A 535 -1.81 32.90 -7.67
C ARG A 535 -0.35 33.29 -7.46
N PRO A 536 0.55 32.31 -7.29
CA PRO A 536 1.97 32.59 -7.27
C PRO A 536 2.41 33.28 -8.58
N THR A 537 3.12 34.40 -8.46
CA THR A 537 3.76 35.11 -9.58
C THR A 537 5.26 35.07 -9.39
N GLY A 538 6.00 34.57 -10.39
CA GLY A 538 7.46 34.39 -10.29
C GLY A 538 7.97 33.43 -11.36
N SER A 539 9.26 33.10 -11.29
CA SER A 539 9.95 32.21 -12.23
C SER A 539 10.20 30.80 -11.70
N ALA A 540 10.15 30.61 -10.38
CA ALA A 540 10.35 29.34 -9.71
C ALA A 540 9.25 28.35 -10.10
N PRO A 541 9.62 27.12 -10.50
CA PRO A 541 8.64 26.10 -10.87
C PRO A 541 7.97 25.56 -9.60
N VAL A 542 6.72 25.98 -9.37
CA VAL A 542 5.93 25.56 -8.21
C VAL A 542 4.52 25.16 -8.61
N ASN A 543 3.92 24.28 -7.81
CA ASN A 543 2.50 23.99 -7.82
C ASN A 543 1.79 24.73 -6.70
N TYR A 544 0.46 24.84 -6.79
CA TYR A 544 -0.36 25.44 -5.75
C TYR A 544 -1.76 24.83 -5.73
N ILE A 545 -2.35 24.79 -4.54
CA ILE A 545 -3.74 24.42 -4.30
C ILE A 545 -4.48 25.67 -3.84
N ASN A 546 -5.51 26.08 -4.58
CA ASN A 546 -6.33 27.23 -4.23
C ASN A 546 -7.54 26.82 -3.39
N ASN A 547 -8.04 27.74 -2.58
CA ASN A 547 -9.15 27.50 -1.67
C ASN A 547 -8.91 26.29 -0.75
N PHE A 548 -7.65 26.07 -0.35
CA PHE A 548 -7.28 25.02 0.59
C PHE A 548 -7.88 25.35 1.97
N SER A 549 -8.76 24.49 2.47
CA SER A 549 -9.34 24.64 3.81
C SER A 549 -8.26 24.43 4.87
N THR A 550 -8.02 25.46 5.68
CA THR A 550 -7.18 25.36 6.88
C THR A 550 -7.95 24.97 8.13
N SER A 551 -9.26 24.71 8.01
CA SER A 551 -10.01 24.14 9.10
C SER A 551 -9.43 22.78 9.49
N VAL A 552 -9.26 22.56 10.80
CA VAL A 552 -8.89 21.26 11.36
C VAL A 552 -10.10 20.32 11.50
N GLN A 553 -11.28 20.77 11.07
CA GLN A 553 -12.59 20.17 11.36
C GLN A 553 -13.32 19.67 10.11
N ASN A 554 -12.61 19.49 8.98
CA ASN A 554 -13.25 19.07 7.74
C ASN A 554 -13.73 17.60 7.85
N THR A 555 -15.04 17.41 8.04
CA THR A 555 -15.68 16.08 8.19
C THR A 555 -16.09 15.42 6.86
N SER A 556 -15.68 16.00 5.73
CA SER A 556 -15.94 15.50 4.38
C SER A 556 -14.70 15.61 3.49
N ILE A 557 -14.63 14.83 2.41
CA ILE A 557 -13.59 14.97 1.39
C ILE A 557 -13.75 16.33 0.69
N VAL A 558 -12.68 17.10 0.67
CA VAL A 558 -12.61 18.42 0.03
C VAL A 558 -12.09 18.27 -1.40
N SER A 559 -12.73 18.97 -2.33
CA SER A 559 -12.28 19.10 -3.71
C SER A 559 -11.74 20.50 -3.93
N ALA A 560 -10.46 20.64 -4.26
CA ALA A 560 -9.83 21.95 -4.43
C ALA A 560 -9.13 22.08 -5.80
N PRO A 561 -9.14 23.27 -6.43
CA PRO A 561 -8.38 23.51 -7.65
C PRO A 561 -6.88 23.35 -7.44
N TYR A 562 -6.24 22.57 -8.29
CA TYR A 562 -4.79 22.44 -8.37
C TYR A 562 -4.26 23.22 -9.57
N SER A 563 -3.02 23.70 -9.49
CA SER A 563 -2.40 24.40 -10.62
C SER A 563 -2.42 23.54 -11.89
N ARG A 564 -2.43 24.21 -13.07
CA ARG A 564 -2.47 23.56 -14.40
C ARG A 564 -3.77 22.82 -14.74
N GLY A 565 -4.88 23.14 -14.06
CA GLY A 565 -6.23 22.72 -14.46
C GLY A 565 -6.67 21.35 -13.92
N ALA A 566 -5.88 20.74 -13.04
CA ALA A 566 -6.26 19.53 -12.33
C ALA A 566 -7.02 19.85 -11.02
N THR A 567 -7.53 18.80 -10.37
CA THR A 567 -8.19 18.91 -9.06
C THR A 567 -7.41 18.08 -8.03
N VAL A 568 -7.47 18.48 -6.76
CA VAL A 568 -6.98 17.68 -5.64
C VAL A 568 -8.16 17.24 -4.77
N ARG A 569 -8.16 15.98 -4.36
CA ARG A 569 -9.11 15.39 -3.40
C ARG A 569 -8.39 15.24 -2.06
N ILE A 570 -8.95 15.83 -1.01
CA ILE A 570 -8.28 15.98 0.28
C ILE A 570 -9.18 15.48 1.39
N GLN A 571 -8.67 14.55 2.19
CA GLN A 571 -9.20 14.26 3.52
C GLN A 571 -8.27 14.90 4.54
N ASN A 572 -8.78 15.75 5.44
CA ASN A 572 -7.96 16.44 6.44
C ASN A 572 -8.70 16.79 7.76
N LEU A 573 -9.53 15.87 8.25
CA LEU A 573 -10.09 15.94 9.62
C LEU A 573 -8.97 15.74 10.65
N GLN A 574 -8.56 16.80 11.35
CA GLN A 574 -7.43 16.78 12.28
C GLN A 574 -7.85 16.80 13.76
N GLN A 575 -8.92 17.52 14.11
CA GLN A 575 -9.42 17.62 15.49
C GLN A 575 -10.45 16.52 15.77
N CYS A 576 -10.12 15.57 16.65
CA CYS A 576 -10.99 14.43 16.96
C CYS A 576 -11.38 14.37 18.44
N ASN A 577 -12.48 13.67 18.75
CA ASN A 577 -12.88 13.36 20.12
C ASN A 577 -11.79 12.55 20.85
N ASN A 578 -11.78 12.63 22.18
CA ASN A 578 -10.83 11.91 23.02
C ASN A 578 -11.55 10.80 23.81
N PRO A 579 -11.41 9.53 23.38
CA PRO A 579 -12.15 8.42 23.97
C PRO A 579 -11.67 8.04 25.38
N GLU A 580 -10.47 8.43 25.80
CA GLU A 580 -9.95 8.13 27.14
C GLU A 580 -10.56 9.04 28.22
N ILE A 581 -11.04 10.22 27.85
CA ILE A 581 -11.65 11.17 28.79
C ILE A 581 -13.17 10.99 28.76
N THR A 582 -13.69 10.13 29.65
CA THR A 582 -15.13 9.79 29.68
C THR A 582 -15.93 10.55 30.74
N SER A 583 -15.27 11.30 31.62
CA SER A 583 -15.89 12.15 32.65
C SER A 583 -14.97 13.29 33.09
N GLY A 584 -15.56 14.35 33.67
CA GLY A 584 -14.81 15.48 34.22
C GLY A 584 -15.71 16.58 34.76
N GLU A 585 -15.10 17.56 35.40
CA GLU A 585 -15.80 18.77 35.85
C GLU A 585 -16.29 19.58 34.64
N THR A 586 -17.47 20.18 34.79
CA THR A 586 -17.97 21.21 33.87
C THR A 586 -16.90 22.28 33.67
N PRO A 587 -16.65 22.76 32.45
CA PRO A 587 -17.68 22.99 31.44
C PRO A 587 -17.64 22.08 30.19
N TYR A 588 -16.74 21.10 30.11
CA TYR A 588 -16.52 20.29 28.91
C TYR A 588 -17.57 19.20 28.66
N VAL A 589 -17.66 18.72 27.40
CA VAL A 589 -18.71 17.79 26.95
C VAL A 589 -18.21 16.36 26.85
N TYR A 590 -18.92 15.43 27.50
CA TYR A 590 -18.61 14.01 27.50
C TYR A 590 -19.83 13.21 27.02
N LYS A 591 -19.65 12.28 26.07
CA LYS A 591 -20.76 11.47 25.52
C LYS A 591 -20.70 9.98 25.90
N GLY A 592 -19.81 9.61 26.81
CA GLY A 592 -19.73 8.26 27.39
C GLY A 592 -18.71 7.34 26.70
N LYS A 593 -18.79 6.03 27.00
CA LYS A 593 -17.78 5.02 26.61
C LYS A 593 -17.68 4.92 25.08
N GLY A 594 -16.46 4.97 24.54
CA GLY A 594 -16.18 4.89 23.10
C GLY A 594 -16.06 6.26 22.42
N ILE A 595 -16.82 7.28 22.88
CA ILE A 595 -16.77 8.63 22.31
C ILE A 595 -15.92 9.57 23.17
N GLY A 596 -16.12 9.57 24.49
CA GLY A 596 -15.36 10.40 25.43
C GLY A 596 -15.62 11.90 25.29
N LEU A 597 -14.56 12.71 25.40
CA LEU A 597 -14.59 14.17 25.35
C LEU A 597 -14.75 14.66 23.92
N VAL A 598 -15.73 15.54 23.72
CA VAL A 598 -16.18 15.98 22.41
C VAL A 598 -15.82 17.46 22.19
N PRO A 599 -15.29 17.84 21.01
CA PRO A 599 -15.01 19.24 20.69
C PRO A 599 -16.29 20.08 20.58
N TYR A 600 -16.20 21.39 20.83
CA TYR A 600 -17.35 22.30 20.74
C TYR A 600 -17.98 22.28 19.34
N PHE A 601 -17.19 22.39 18.27
CA PHE A 601 -17.71 22.47 16.90
C PHE A 601 -18.63 21.30 16.56
N ILE A 602 -18.28 20.07 16.95
CA ILE A 602 -19.12 18.91 16.62
C ILE A 602 -20.40 18.87 17.45
N THR A 603 -20.43 19.48 18.64
CA THR A 603 -21.69 19.68 19.37
C THR A 603 -22.62 20.66 18.68
N ARG A 604 -22.05 21.68 18.02
CA ARG A 604 -22.79 22.61 17.18
C ARG A 604 -23.31 21.92 15.93
N GLU A 605 -22.44 21.30 15.14
CA GLU A 605 -22.81 20.58 13.91
C GLU A 605 -23.79 19.43 14.20
N ASN A 606 -23.70 18.76 15.34
CA ASN A 606 -24.69 17.76 15.73
C ASN A 606 -26.08 18.37 15.97
N LYS A 607 -26.16 19.51 16.68
CA LYS A 607 -27.45 20.16 16.95
C LYS A 607 -28.08 20.74 15.67
N LEU A 608 -27.26 21.30 14.80
CA LEU A 608 -27.71 21.95 13.57
C LEU A 608 -28.01 20.95 12.46
N ASP A 609 -27.13 19.97 12.25
CA ASP A 609 -27.11 19.11 11.07
C ASP A 609 -27.09 17.61 11.37
N GLY A 610 -27.13 17.22 12.66
CA GLY A 610 -27.15 15.80 13.06
C GLY A 610 -25.80 15.08 12.88
N ALA A 611 -24.68 15.81 12.79
CA ALA A 611 -23.34 15.23 12.65
C ALA A 611 -22.98 14.21 13.76
N SER A 612 -22.18 13.19 13.44
CA SER A 612 -21.72 12.19 14.42
C SER A 612 -20.75 12.77 15.44
N PHE A 613 -20.87 12.38 16.71
CA PHE A 613 -19.87 12.70 17.73
C PHE A 613 -18.59 11.86 17.63
N ASP A 614 -18.63 10.72 16.93
CA ASP A 614 -17.48 9.85 16.76
C ASP A 614 -16.64 10.28 15.55
N LEU A 615 -15.70 11.19 15.81
CA LEU A 615 -14.81 11.76 14.80
C LEU A 615 -13.68 10.80 14.42
N ILE A 616 -13.28 9.89 15.31
CA ILE A 616 -12.32 8.84 14.99
C ILE A 616 -12.92 7.90 13.93
N GLU A 617 -14.17 7.47 14.13
CA GLU A 617 -14.87 6.66 13.13
C GLU A 617 -15.17 7.45 11.86
N THR A 618 -15.54 8.72 11.98
CA THR A 618 -15.72 9.61 10.81
C THR A 618 -14.43 9.69 9.99
N LYS A 619 -13.27 9.87 10.65
CA LYS A 619 -11.97 9.89 9.97
C LYS A 619 -11.64 8.56 9.30
N ARG A 620 -11.96 7.42 9.93
CA ARG A 620 -11.80 6.07 9.35
C ARG A 620 -12.61 5.94 8.06
N ASN A 621 -13.86 6.40 8.07
CA ASN A 621 -14.72 6.37 6.90
C ASN A 621 -14.19 7.23 5.77
N LEU A 622 -13.71 8.45 6.07
CA LEU A 622 -13.11 9.31 5.05
C LEU A 622 -11.83 8.71 4.45
N MET A 623 -10.98 8.05 5.25
CA MET A 623 -9.81 7.33 4.74
C MET A 623 -10.23 6.25 3.73
N LYS A 624 -11.24 5.45 4.07
CA LYS A 624 -11.77 4.38 3.21
C LYS A 624 -12.43 4.92 1.94
N GLU A 625 -13.22 5.98 2.06
CA GLU A 625 -13.86 6.66 0.95
C GLU A 625 -12.81 7.20 -0.03
N LEU A 626 -11.79 7.91 0.46
CA LEU A 626 -10.72 8.42 -0.39
C LEU A 626 -9.91 7.30 -1.05
N ASN A 627 -9.61 6.21 -0.33
CA ASN A 627 -8.98 5.02 -0.91
C ASN A 627 -9.83 4.43 -2.04
N SER A 628 -11.15 4.37 -1.88
CA SER A 628 -12.07 3.92 -2.93
C SER A 628 -12.09 4.88 -4.13
N GLU A 629 -12.00 6.19 -3.93
CA GLU A 629 -11.88 7.15 -5.06
C GLU A 629 -10.57 6.96 -5.82
N ILE A 630 -9.46 6.71 -5.12
CA ILE A 630 -8.18 6.43 -5.75
C ILE A 630 -8.27 5.13 -6.58
N ALA A 631 -8.94 4.11 -6.06
CA ALA A 631 -9.20 2.83 -6.72
C ALA A 631 -9.89 3.00 -8.08
N GLN A 632 -10.95 3.81 -8.10
CA GLN A 632 -11.76 4.08 -9.29
C GLN A 632 -10.96 4.85 -10.35
N GLY A 633 -9.88 5.51 -9.93
CA GLY A 633 -9.03 6.31 -10.79
C GLY A 633 -9.63 7.68 -11.10
N GLY A 634 -8.78 8.56 -11.62
CA GLY A 634 -9.16 9.93 -11.97
C GLY A 634 -7.92 10.79 -12.21
N GLN A 635 -8.10 11.97 -12.79
CA GLN A 635 -7.02 12.95 -13.01
C GLN A 635 -6.83 13.86 -11.79
N ASN A 636 -6.84 13.27 -10.58
CA ASN A 636 -6.71 14.02 -9.34
C ASN A 636 -5.39 13.69 -8.63
N LEU A 637 -4.85 14.69 -7.93
CA LEU A 637 -3.94 14.43 -6.82
C LEU A 637 -4.78 14.03 -5.60
N TYR A 638 -4.33 13.05 -4.83
CA TYR A 638 -5.01 12.61 -3.61
C TYR A 638 -4.12 12.87 -2.40
N ILE A 639 -4.67 13.55 -1.39
CA ILE A 639 -4.02 13.83 -0.12
C ILE A 639 -4.86 13.22 0.99
N ASN A 640 -4.34 12.15 1.59
CA ASN A 640 -4.93 11.46 2.72
C ASN A 640 -4.19 11.90 4.01
N ASP A 641 -4.71 12.92 4.69
CA ASP A 641 -4.11 13.44 5.90
C ASP A 641 -4.59 12.66 7.13
N LEU A 642 -3.92 11.53 7.40
CA LEU A 642 -4.18 10.66 8.54
C LEU A 642 -3.74 11.27 9.87
N SER A 643 -3.04 12.41 9.86
CA SER A 643 -2.53 13.11 11.04
C SER A 643 -3.63 13.81 11.85
N GLY A 644 -3.35 14.24 13.08
CA GLY A 644 -4.34 14.93 13.90
C GLY A 644 -4.06 14.91 15.40
N PHE A 645 -5.08 15.19 16.19
CA PHE A 645 -5.02 15.17 17.65
C PHE A 645 -6.38 14.86 18.27
N CYS A 646 -6.34 14.20 19.43
CA CYS A 646 -7.50 14.06 20.30
C CYS A 646 -7.64 15.31 21.17
N VAL A 647 -8.84 15.87 21.29
CA VAL A 647 -9.06 17.06 22.12
C VAL A 647 -8.80 16.80 23.60
N THR A 648 -8.50 17.86 24.35
CA THR A 648 -8.13 17.76 25.76
C THR A 648 -8.94 18.73 26.60
N LYS A 649 -8.86 18.67 27.95
CA LYS A 649 -9.61 19.59 28.83
C LYS A 649 -8.96 20.99 28.83
N ASN A 650 -8.95 21.63 27.66
CA ASN A 650 -8.37 22.92 27.41
C ASN A 650 -9.16 23.62 26.30
N GLN A 651 -9.56 24.88 26.52
CA GLN A 651 -10.35 25.65 25.56
C GLN A 651 -9.66 25.85 24.20
N SER A 652 -8.33 25.88 24.16
CA SER A 652 -7.54 25.96 22.93
C SER A 652 -7.52 24.65 22.13
N SER A 653 -7.95 23.55 22.75
CA SER A 653 -8.04 22.22 22.14
C SER A 653 -9.48 21.83 21.80
N THR A 654 -10.47 22.17 22.64
CA THR A 654 -11.89 21.83 22.39
C THR A 654 -12.63 22.89 21.60
N GLY A 655 -12.14 24.14 21.60
CA GLY A 655 -12.92 25.30 21.18
C GLY A 655 -14.04 25.66 22.18
N TYR A 656 -14.70 26.78 21.93
CA TYR A 656 -15.83 27.29 22.71
C TYR A 656 -16.61 28.36 21.94
N LEU A 657 -17.80 28.72 22.44
CA LEU A 657 -18.61 29.85 21.95
C LEU A 657 -18.78 30.92 23.02
N ASN A 658 -18.49 32.17 22.70
CA ASN A 658 -19.02 33.32 23.45
C ASN A 658 -20.20 33.94 22.69
N TYR A 659 -21.09 34.64 23.39
CA TYR A 659 -22.21 35.30 22.74
C TYR A 659 -22.61 36.61 23.42
N ASP A 660 -23.06 37.55 22.61
CA ASP A 660 -23.56 38.87 23.02
C ASP A 660 -24.76 39.26 22.16
N ALA A 661 -25.90 39.53 22.79
CA ALA A 661 -27.09 40.05 22.13
C ALA A 661 -27.15 41.58 22.19
N TYR A 662 -27.65 42.18 21.11
CA TYR A 662 -27.87 43.61 20.98
C TYR A 662 -29.27 43.92 20.47
N VAL A 663 -29.82 45.06 20.86
CA VAL A 663 -31.07 45.61 20.32
C VAL A 663 -30.80 46.99 19.73
N CYS A 664 -31.42 47.28 18.58
CA CYS A 664 -31.31 48.60 17.96
C CYS A 664 -32.34 49.55 18.58
N GLU A 665 -31.86 50.68 19.09
CA GLU A 665 -32.68 51.67 19.81
C GLU A 665 -32.45 53.07 19.25
N ASP A 666 -33.48 53.91 19.33
CA ASP A 666 -33.32 55.36 19.18
C ASP A 666 -32.78 55.95 20.49
N TYR A 667 -31.70 56.72 20.41
CA TYR A 667 -31.00 57.21 21.60
C TYR A 667 -30.87 58.73 21.68
N TRP A 668 -31.43 59.49 20.73
CA TRP A 668 -31.25 60.94 20.68
C TRP A 668 -32.56 61.71 20.95
N ALA A 669 -32.54 62.59 21.95
CA ALA A 669 -33.74 63.30 22.40
C ALA A 669 -34.19 64.46 21.47
N PHE A 670 -33.34 64.89 20.53
CA PHE A 670 -33.59 66.07 19.69
C PHE A 670 -33.36 65.78 18.19
N GLY A 671 -33.73 64.57 17.74
CA GLY A 671 -33.63 64.06 16.36
C GLY A 671 -33.55 62.53 16.33
N THR A 672 -33.63 61.88 15.17
CA THR A 672 -33.53 60.41 15.05
C THR A 672 -32.09 59.93 14.86
N ARG A 673 -31.53 59.25 15.86
CA ARG A 673 -30.24 58.53 15.75
C ARG A 673 -30.34 57.16 16.39
N TYR A 674 -29.79 56.16 15.72
CA TYR A 674 -29.90 54.76 16.14
C TYR A 674 -28.56 54.23 16.67
N ARG A 675 -28.61 53.34 17.65
CA ARG A 675 -27.44 52.60 18.15
C ARG A 675 -27.80 51.16 18.48
N TRP A 676 -26.78 50.31 18.59
CA TRP A 676 -26.89 48.98 19.18
C TRP A 676 -26.58 49.06 20.68
N SER A 677 -27.55 48.72 21.52
CA SER A 677 -27.40 48.55 22.97
C SER A 677 -27.31 47.06 23.31
N SER A 678 -26.46 46.65 24.26
CA SER A 678 -26.43 45.26 24.74
C SER A 678 -27.75 44.92 25.44
N VAL A 679 -28.22 43.69 25.30
CA VAL A 679 -29.43 43.21 25.98
C VAL A 679 -29.04 42.58 27.31
N ASP A 680 -29.55 43.13 28.41
CA ASP A 680 -29.26 42.63 29.75
C ASP A 680 -29.67 41.16 29.90
N GLY A 681 -28.73 40.31 30.34
CA GLY A 681 -28.97 38.88 30.55
C GLY A 681 -28.89 38.00 29.29
N GLU A 682 -28.67 38.59 28.11
CA GLU A 682 -28.48 37.87 26.83
C GLU A 682 -27.02 37.97 26.32
N SER A 683 -26.07 38.12 27.24
CA SER A 683 -24.62 38.03 27.03
C SER A 683 -24.04 36.97 27.97
N GLY A 684 -23.13 36.13 27.51
CA GLY A 684 -22.61 35.03 28.31
C GLY A 684 -21.18 34.60 27.99
N GLY A 685 -20.58 33.91 28.97
CA GLY A 685 -19.24 33.33 28.88
C GLY A 685 -19.17 32.05 28.03
N PRO A 686 -18.00 31.39 28.00
CA PRO A 686 -17.71 30.33 27.04
C PRO A 686 -18.59 29.10 27.25
N ILE A 687 -19.22 28.66 26.16
CA ILE A 687 -20.05 27.47 26.08
C ILE A 687 -19.30 26.39 25.30
N TYR A 688 -19.32 25.17 25.81
CA TYR A 688 -18.64 24.03 25.22
C TYR A 688 -19.61 22.96 24.72
N ASP A 689 -20.87 22.98 25.19
CA ASP A 689 -21.98 22.21 24.61
C ASP A 689 -22.98 23.16 23.96
N TYR A 690 -23.05 23.14 22.64
CA TYR A 690 -24.00 23.98 21.92
C TYR A 690 -25.47 23.57 22.19
N ALA A 691 -25.72 22.37 22.72
CA ALA A 691 -27.04 21.99 23.22
C ALA A 691 -27.53 22.91 24.36
N ASN A 692 -26.59 23.46 25.15
CA ASN A 692 -26.88 24.38 26.24
C ASN A 692 -26.89 25.85 25.79
N PHE A 693 -26.81 26.14 24.49
CA PHE A 693 -26.95 27.51 23.99
C PHE A 693 -28.33 28.06 24.38
N PRO A 694 -28.39 29.11 25.22
CA PRO A 694 -29.62 29.48 25.92
C PRO A 694 -30.56 30.37 25.10
N LEU A 695 -30.11 30.88 23.95
CA LEU A 695 -30.85 31.81 23.10
C LEU A 695 -31.44 31.07 21.89
N ASP A 696 -32.63 31.48 21.46
CA ASP A 696 -33.24 31.05 20.20
C ASP A 696 -32.78 31.99 19.09
N GLU A 697 -31.97 31.48 18.15
CA GLU A 697 -31.43 32.30 17.05
C GLU A 697 -32.52 32.88 16.13
N SER A 698 -33.74 32.32 16.14
CA SER A 698 -34.86 32.83 15.34
C SER A 698 -35.41 34.18 15.85
N ASP A 699 -35.12 34.56 17.09
CA ASP A 699 -35.52 35.85 17.67
C ASP A 699 -34.65 37.03 17.15
N TYR A 700 -33.57 36.74 16.43
CA TYR A 700 -32.60 37.72 15.96
C TYR A 700 -32.69 37.90 14.45
N VAL A 701 -32.65 39.15 14.01
CA VAL A 701 -32.71 39.47 12.56
C VAL A 701 -31.37 39.32 11.86
N GLY A 702 -30.34 38.94 12.62
CA GLY A 702 -29.06 38.47 12.13
C GLY A 702 -28.22 37.90 13.26
N VAL A 703 -27.46 36.87 12.92
CA VAL A 703 -26.42 36.26 13.76
C VAL A 703 -25.09 36.51 13.04
N SER A 704 -24.13 37.12 13.73
CA SER A 704 -22.78 37.35 13.18
C SER A 704 -21.74 36.56 13.95
N SER A 705 -20.85 35.87 13.24
CA SER A 705 -19.67 35.22 13.81
C SER A 705 -18.49 36.20 14.04
N SER A 706 -18.58 37.41 13.49
CA SER A 706 -17.64 38.51 13.70
C SER A 706 -18.31 39.62 14.52
N ALA A 707 -17.53 40.46 15.22
CA ALA A 707 -18.08 41.60 15.97
C ALA A 707 -18.79 42.66 15.09
N GLU A 708 -18.83 42.45 13.77
CA GLU A 708 -19.45 43.33 12.80
C GLU A 708 -20.98 43.21 12.88
N ARG A 709 -21.60 44.37 12.99
CA ARG A 709 -23.04 44.58 13.00
C ARG A 709 -23.36 45.57 11.89
N PRO A 710 -24.51 45.47 11.22
CA PRO A 710 -24.92 46.50 10.27
C PRO A 710 -25.02 47.85 11.00
N GLU A 711 -24.82 48.95 10.27
CA GLU A 711 -24.98 50.28 10.85
C GLU A 711 -26.42 50.43 11.39
N ALA A 712 -26.52 50.87 12.64
CA ALA A 712 -27.81 51.04 13.29
C ALA A 712 -28.66 52.06 12.51
N SER A 713 -29.88 51.68 12.17
CA SER A 713 -30.80 52.51 11.38
C SER A 713 -32.25 52.21 11.71
N SER A 714 -33.17 53.03 11.19
CA SER A 714 -34.62 52.86 11.34
C SER A 714 -35.12 51.49 10.88
N ASN A 715 -34.45 50.88 9.90
CA ASN A 715 -34.79 49.56 9.38
C ASN A 715 -34.57 48.44 10.41
N TYR A 716 -33.74 48.71 11.42
CA TYR A 716 -33.39 47.79 12.49
C TYR A 716 -34.02 48.14 13.84
N LEU A 717 -34.72 49.26 13.98
CA LEU A 717 -35.29 49.71 15.25
C LEU A 717 -36.14 48.62 15.93
N GLY A 718 -35.85 48.31 17.19
CA GLY A 718 -36.51 47.27 17.98
C GLY A 718 -36.15 45.84 17.61
N LYS A 719 -35.35 45.63 16.56
CA LYS A 719 -34.86 44.30 16.17
C LYS A 719 -33.62 43.94 16.98
N LYS A 720 -33.48 42.64 17.27
CA LYS A 720 -32.32 42.09 17.97
C LYS A 720 -31.27 41.55 16.99
N TRP A 721 -30.01 41.68 17.36
CA TRP A 721 -28.86 41.12 16.64
C TRP A 721 -28.01 40.31 17.60
N LEU A 722 -27.65 39.08 17.21
CA LEU A 722 -26.81 38.21 18.01
C LEU A 722 -25.39 38.21 17.45
N VAL A 723 -24.41 38.44 18.31
CA VAL A 723 -23.00 38.25 17.98
C VAL A 723 -22.54 36.98 18.68
N THR A 724 -22.12 36.00 17.91
CA THR A 724 -21.52 34.76 18.40
C THR A 724 -20.03 34.81 18.08
N ALA A 725 -19.16 34.66 19.07
CA ALA A 725 -17.72 34.50 18.84
C ALA A 725 -17.33 33.05 19.14
N GLY A 726 -17.61 32.17 18.17
CA GLY A 726 -17.14 30.79 18.18
C GLY A 726 -15.65 30.75 17.87
N ASN A 727 -14.85 30.22 18.78
CA ASN A 727 -13.43 29.99 18.55
C ASN A 727 -13.22 28.50 18.34
N ASP A 728 -13.29 28.08 17.08
CA ASP A 728 -12.90 26.76 16.60
C ASP A 728 -11.38 26.64 16.62
N LEU A 729 -10.83 26.60 17.84
CA LEU A 729 -9.39 26.57 18.07
C LEU A 729 -8.87 25.16 17.83
N GLY A 730 -7.89 25.06 16.93
CA GLY A 730 -7.14 23.85 16.61
C GLY A 730 -5.71 23.87 17.16
N ASN A 731 -5.45 24.58 18.26
CA ASN A 731 -4.09 24.89 18.75
C ASN A 731 -3.44 23.72 19.51
N GLY A 732 -3.65 22.49 19.03
CA GLY A 732 -3.11 21.25 19.57
C GLY A 732 -4.09 20.45 20.44
N GLY A 733 -3.64 19.27 20.83
CA GLY A 733 -4.37 18.28 21.62
C GLY A 733 -3.44 17.12 21.95
N ASN A 734 -3.94 15.97 22.34
CA ASN A 734 -3.10 14.79 22.53
C ASN A 734 -2.80 14.14 21.17
N THR A 735 -1.68 14.54 20.55
CA THR A 735 -1.20 14.01 19.27
C THR A 735 -0.71 12.57 19.39
N CYS A 736 -0.10 12.20 20.53
CA CYS A 736 0.42 10.85 20.82
C CYS A 736 -0.71 9.82 20.89
N LEU A 737 -1.75 10.10 21.68
CA LEU A 737 -2.94 9.25 21.78
C LEU A 737 -3.61 9.09 20.43
N PHE A 738 -3.78 10.19 19.70
CA PHE A 738 -4.38 10.14 18.37
C PHE A 738 -3.58 9.25 17.42
N ALA A 739 -2.24 9.36 17.42
CA ALA A 739 -1.39 8.54 16.57
C ALA A 739 -1.46 7.06 16.93
N GLU A 740 -1.44 6.71 18.23
CA GLU A 740 -1.60 5.32 18.68
C GLU A 740 -2.91 4.71 18.20
N LEU A 741 -4.01 5.46 18.28
CA LEU A 741 -5.31 5.01 17.80
C LEU A 741 -5.34 4.93 16.27
N PHE A 742 -5.11 6.05 15.58
CA PHE A 742 -5.44 6.17 14.16
C PHE A 742 -4.35 5.63 13.23
N ASN A 743 -3.06 5.76 13.57
CA ASN A 743 -2.03 5.08 12.78
C ASN A 743 -2.18 3.56 12.90
N GLY A 744 -2.60 3.04 14.06
CA GLY A 744 -2.92 1.62 14.25
C GLY A 744 -4.08 1.13 13.36
N GLU A 745 -5.13 1.93 13.24
CA GLU A 745 -6.24 1.66 12.32
C GLU A 745 -5.78 1.66 10.85
N ALA A 746 -4.95 2.64 10.45
CA ALA A 746 -4.40 2.71 9.11
C ALA A 746 -3.46 1.53 8.79
N VAL A 747 -2.64 1.08 9.76
CA VAL A 747 -1.81 -0.13 9.62
C VAL A 747 -2.69 -1.36 9.35
N THR A 748 -3.80 -1.50 10.08
CA THR A 748 -4.73 -2.62 9.90
C THR A 748 -5.37 -2.58 8.51
N GLU A 749 -5.85 -1.41 8.08
CA GLU A 749 -6.46 -1.22 6.77
C GLU A 749 -5.46 -1.53 5.64
N TYR A 750 -4.26 -0.93 5.66
CA TYR A 750 -3.29 -1.09 4.57
C TYR A 750 -2.61 -2.45 4.55
N SER A 751 -2.54 -3.15 5.69
CA SER A 751 -2.11 -4.55 5.73
C SER A 751 -3.15 -5.49 5.12
N SER A 752 -4.44 -5.11 5.12
CA SER A 752 -5.53 -5.91 4.57
C SER A 752 -5.67 -5.82 3.05
N LEU A 753 -5.08 -4.80 2.42
CA LEU A 753 -5.04 -4.70 0.96
C LEU A 753 -4.21 -5.86 0.43
N VAL A 754 -4.80 -6.75 -0.37
CA VAL A 754 -4.12 -7.90 -1.00
C VAL A 754 -4.69 -8.14 -2.40
N GLY A 755 -3.87 -8.70 -3.30
CA GLY A 755 -4.28 -9.05 -4.66
C GLY A 755 -4.88 -7.85 -5.41
N GLY A 756 -6.09 -8.04 -5.96
CA GLY A 756 -6.79 -6.98 -6.71
C GLY A 756 -7.22 -5.75 -5.91
N LEU A 757 -7.05 -5.75 -4.57
CA LEU A 757 -7.30 -4.58 -3.72
C LEU A 757 -6.08 -3.65 -3.60
N ARG A 758 -4.89 -4.09 -4.06
CA ARG A 758 -3.67 -3.26 -4.07
C ARG A 758 -3.84 -2.12 -5.08
N GLN A 759 -3.63 -0.90 -4.61
CA GLN A 759 -3.91 0.33 -5.36
C GLN A 759 -3.08 1.50 -4.83
N PRO A 760 -2.89 2.59 -5.60
CA PRO A 760 -2.24 3.79 -5.08
C PRO A 760 -2.91 4.33 -3.82
N LEU A 761 -2.13 4.93 -2.92
CA LEU A 761 -2.65 5.61 -1.71
C LEU A 761 -2.50 7.14 -1.79
N GLY A 762 -1.87 7.66 -2.84
CA GLY A 762 -1.57 9.08 -2.98
C GLY A 762 -0.57 9.57 -1.94
N ILE A 763 -0.67 10.84 -1.57
CA ILE A 763 0.14 11.43 -0.49
C ILE A 763 -0.53 11.11 0.84
N VAL A 764 0.19 10.45 1.74
CA VAL A 764 -0.33 10.05 3.05
C VAL A 764 0.44 10.77 4.15
N LEU A 765 -0.19 11.76 4.79
CA LEU A 765 0.42 12.50 5.90
C LEU A 765 0.09 11.85 7.24
N MET A 766 1.05 11.80 8.17
CA MET A 766 0.85 11.19 9.49
C MET A 766 1.60 11.91 10.62
N ASN A 767 1.19 11.60 11.85
CA ASN A 767 1.93 11.94 13.06
C ASN A 767 3.09 10.95 13.29
N PHE A 768 4.18 11.44 13.89
CA PHE A 768 5.32 10.66 14.39
C PHE A 768 5.96 9.75 13.36
N ALA A 769 6.05 10.22 12.12
CA ALA A 769 6.66 9.50 11.04
C ALA A 769 8.13 9.19 11.36
N GLY A 770 8.50 7.91 11.29
CA GLY A 770 9.84 7.40 11.57
C GLY A 770 10.10 6.89 12.99
N VAL A 771 9.11 6.90 13.91
CA VAL A 771 9.30 6.33 15.26
C VAL A 771 8.24 5.28 15.61
N ALA A 772 8.65 4.20 16.29
CA ALA A 772 7.72 3.15 16.71
C ALA A 772 6.90 3.56 17.94
N THR A 773 7.56 4.23 18.89
CA THR A 773 6.99 4.63 20.17
C THR A 773 7.37 6.07 20.50
N VAL A 774 6.53 6.72 21.31
CA VAL A 774 6.76 8.07 21.83
C VAL A 774 6.40 8.07 23.30
N ASP A 775 7.34 8.49 24.14
CA ASP A 775 7.09 8.66 25.57
C ASP A 775 6.60 10.08 25.85
N ALA A 776 5.44 10.20 26.48
CA ALA A 776 4.88 11.47 26.94
C ALA A 776 4.00 11.22 28.16
N SER A 777 3.92 12.16 29.11
CA SER A 777 3.00 12.03 30.28
C SER A 777 3.27 10.79 31.16
N ASN A 778 4.51 10.32 31.26
CA ASN A 778 4.88 9.07 31.94
C ASN A 778 4.21 7.82 31.34
N ARG A 779 3.83 7.87 30.06
CA ARG A 779 3.29 6.76 29.28
C ARG A 779 4.05 6.64 27.96
N SER A 780 4.25 5.41 27.51
CA SER A 780 4.72 5.12 26.15
C SER A 780 3.51 4.88 25.24
N TYR A 781 3.48 5.54 24.08
CA TYR A 781 2.44 5.40 23.07
C TYR A 781 2.98 4.64 21.87
N ALA A 782 2.29 3.61 21.41
CA ALA A 782 2.66 2.84 20.21
C ALA A 782 2.15 3.54 18.95
N VAL A 783 2.87 4.57 18.49
CA VAL A 783 2.43 5.48 17.43
C VAL A 783 2.55 4.94 16.00
N GLN A 784 3.08 3.71 15.82
CA GLN A 784 3.16 3.03 14.51
C GLN A 784 3.89 3.80 13.39
N GLY A 785 4.72 4.78 13.76
CA GLY A 785 5.38 5.69 12.82
C GLY A 785 6.51 5.06 12.01
N ILE A 786 6.98 3.86 12.38
CA ILE A 786 7.85 3.05 11.51
C ILE A 786 7.01 2.15 10.61
N ARG A 787 5.99 1.47 11.15
CA ARG A 787 5.23 0.47 10.40
C ARG A 787 4.39 1.07 9.28
N LEU A 788 3.67 2.15 9.56
CA LEU A 788 2.73 2.75 8.61
C LEU A 788 3.45 3.25 7.34
N PRO A 789 4.55 4.04 7.42
CA PRO A 789 5.31 4.41 6.22
C PRO A 789 5.78 3.22 5.40
N ARG A 790 6.20 2.10 6.03
CA ARG A 790 6.72 0.94 5.30
C ARG A 790 5.65 0.23 4.51
N LEU A 791 4.43 0.12 5.04
CA LEU A 791 3.29 -0.40 4.29
C LEU A 791 2.99 0.49 3.07
N ILE A 792 3.03 1.81 3.25
CA ILE A 792 2.81 2.78 2.16
C ILE A 792 3.90 2.65 1.09
N MET A 793 5.18 2.54 1.48
CA MET A 793 6.31 2.35 0.56
C MET A 793 6.19 1.03 -0.21
N MET A 794 6.01 -0.07 0.52
CA MET A 794 5.89 -1.43 -0.04
C MET A 794 4.75 -1.51 -1.07
N ASN A 795 3.63 -0.84 -0.80
CA ASN A 795 2.46 -0.86 -1.66
C ASN A 795 2.77 -0.45 -3.11
N ASN A 796 3.74 0.45 -3.34
CA ASN A 796 4.20 0.83 -4.69
C ASN A 796 4.76 -0.33 -5.53
N PHE A 797 5.08 -1.45 -4.89
CA PHE A 797 5.69 -2.62 -5.54
C PHE A 797 4.74 -3.82 -5.60
N MET A 798 3.47 -3.66 -5.21
CA MET A 798 2.50 -4.76 -5.11
C MET A 798 1.49 -4.79 -6.26
N PHE A 799 1.51 -3.80 -7.15
CA PHE A 799 0.63 -3.71 -8.33
C PHE A 799 1.35 -3.03 -9.51
N PRO A 800 0.92 -3.27 -10.77
CA PRO A 800 1.51 -2.59 -11.93
C PRO A 800 1.25 -1.08 -11.91
N LEU A 801 2.31 -0.28 -12.03
CA LEU A 801 2.21 1.19 -12.06
C LEU A 801 1.87 1.67 -13.48
N LYS A 802 0.98 2.65 -13.64
CA LYS A 802 0.74 3.26 -14.96
C LYS A 802 1.97 4.01 -15.45
N THR A 803 2.22 3.98 -16.75
CA THR A 803 3.38 4.63 -17.38
C THR A 803 2.98 5.84 -18.22
N GLY A 804 3.88 6.83 -18.32
CA GLY A 804 3.71 7.95 -19.25
C GLY A 804 3.76 7.54 -20.73
N THR A 805 3.34 8.43 -21.64
CA THR A 805 3.29 8.18 -23.10
C THR A 805 4.64 8.32 -23.81
N THR A 806 5.69 8.75 -23.10
CA THR A 806 7.05 8.82 -23.63
C THR A 806 7.66 7.42 -23.67
N THR A 807 8.27 7.07 -24.81
CA THR A 807 8.89 5.76 -25.07
C THR A 807 9.72 5.28 -23.88
N THR A 808 9.56 4.00 -23.52
CA THR A 808 10.31 3.26 -22.48
C THR A 808 11.78 3.69 -22.44
N ARG A 809 12.10 4.63 -21.53
CA ARG A 809 13.47 4.82 -21.06
C ARG A 809 13.71 3.79 -19.98
N SER A 810 14.92 3.24 -20.00
CA SER A 810 15.45 2.30 -19.00
C SER A 810 15.11 2.76 -17.58
N SER A 811 14.85 1.80 -16.68
CA SER A 811 14.88 2.12 -15.25
C SER A 811 16.26 2.67 -14.89
N SER A 812 16.36 3.46 -13.82
CA SER A 812 17.65 3.97 -13.38
C SER A 812 18.64 2.80 -13.19
N ASP A 813 19.78 2.85 -13.87
CA ASP A 813 20.92 1.92 -13.74
C ASP A 813 21.60 2.04 -12.36
N THR A 814 20.88 2.55 -11.36
CA THR A 814 21.39 2.85 -10.02
C THR A 814 21.56 1.58 -9.21
N SER A 815 22.76 1.02 -9.33
CA SER A 815 23.40 0.16 -8.36
C SER A 815 23.99 1.06 -7.25
N TYR A 816 23.65 0.80 -5.99
CA TYR A 816 24.14 1.54 -4.82
C TYR A 816 25.26 0.74 -4.14
N SER A 817 26.43 0.67 -4.78
CA SER A 817 27.60 0.02 -4.19
C SER A 817 28.47 1.07 -3.54
N LYS A 818 28.52 1.04 -2.20
CA LYS A 818 29.68 1.56 -1.49
C LYS A 818 30.85 0.61 -1.81
N GLU A 819 31.99 1.17 -2.21
CA GLU A 819 33.21 0.40 -2.52
C GLU A 819 33.50 -0.63 -1.42
N GLY A 820 33.47 -1.91 -1.77
CA GLY A 820 33.77 -3.04 -0.86
C GLY A 820 32.59 -3.91 -0.43
N ASN A 821 31.34 -3.57 -0.79
CA ASN A 821 30.18 -4.43 -0.53
C ASN A 821 29.90 -5.39 -1.69
N VAL A 822 29.48 -6.63 -1.37
CA VAL A 822 29.05 -7.66 -2.34
C VAL A 822 27.63 -7.38 -2.88
N TRP A 823 27.01 -6.28 -2.43
CA TRP A 823 25.74 -5.74 -2.89
C TRP A 823 25.99 -4.61 -3.89
N ASP A 824 25.12 -4.49 -4.88
CA ASP A 824 25.29 -3.63 -6.06
C ASP A 824 24.99 -2.15 -5.82
#